data_AF-A0A5J4UUR4-F1
#
_entry.id   AF-A0A5J4UUR4-F1
#
_cell.length_a   1.000
_cell.length_b   1.000
_cell.length_c   1.000
_cell.angle_alpha   90.00
_cell.angle_beta   90.00
_cell.angle_gamma   90.00
#
_symmetry.space_group_name_H-M   'P 1'
#
loop_
_entity.id
_entity.type
_entity.pdbx_description
1 polymer ?
#
loop_
_entity_poly.entity_id
_entity_poly.type
_entity_poly.pdbx_seq_one_letter_code
_entity_poly.pdbx_strand_id
1 'polypeptide(L)'
;KQQQENKQQKDNNNDKEKSDRFEALFQQGEEQRRKLEFELRKEQEERMKAVNIRKEIEEKFVQNEEERRKVKQQLRFEEAEKISALNQVEELQKNEQEEHKRRIDTESENRSLKWEIDKMKKEIDKLKYENEEEKNQKREFQIKYDIEVDDKLKEIDEKLREVEARKQIEIQLKKEQYNKQDTIKRIEEQERKIAELDQRLLKTVNELQIKNEENERLNLKAEKESTKAKEEEIKRKQFEIENERLEMENWNVKRDNEKVKIVSERLNSELGEEKMNEQIDLSENLLKEQDDQIKRLRDDLEREILEKRRHEEEIARLRQDLINMREQIGQQPVAIEPILSVPDTQYCYISGDTFFRTSRPLEWKYLIAVDPIITKGIVYFEGIFYNHDRELFYIGVQNTQRGANDQDAIIYNFSGDICHIGNKFISGNNKFICDQKVGIEVNLISIPRKLTFFVDGIEQPNQFVDIPKSIRFFAFTKQRYSQFRVTRFERRATSQAKGVANSLNWIWGIDYIDTTALSLPLIGDEIQKKKIQQQQKAICQYIDNKFNGNEDEQGRLQLIEAGVTVNLLTIFETRELNEITEPYIDAFFIFTSKSSDEIVQQLIKKKDPFPGLIRLLDHSNDQIVSYSITSIDNIFIDMGKGSDQNQPHPCFQTVEQCGGVEKIFTLFKMNLNKQFKDRSAICVGRLFRAREIKNPEMNQVIVYLKQLINDPVAQTKNAAKNVLKGLAKNEVNRVFIESDGFKIPE
;
A
#
# COMPACT_ATOMS: atom_id res chain seq x y z
N LYS A 1 138.29 -92.80 -103.60
CA LYS A 1 138.48 -92.42 -102.17
C LYS A 1 138.80 -90.92 -102.00
N GLN A 2 138.30 -90.03 -102.87
CA GLN A 2 138.55 -88.58 -102.81
C GLN A 2 137.27 -87.76 -103.04
N GLN A 3 136.09 -88.40 -102.95
CA GLN A 3 134.77 -87.80 -103.13
C GLN A 3 133.89 -87.84 -101.86
N GLN A 4 134.41 -88.34 -100.73
CA GLN A 4 133.68 -88.37 -99.45
C GLN A 4 134.16 -87.33 -98.42
N GLU A 5 135.34 -86.73 -98.57
CA GLU A 5 135.86 -85.74 -97.62
C GLU A 5 135.42 -84.29 -97.93
N ASN A 6 135.09 -83.96 -99.19
CA ASN A 6 134.67 -82.60 -99.56
C ASN A 6 133.20 -82.25 -99.26
N LYS A 7 132.38 -83.21 -98.80
CA LYS A 7 130.96 -82.97 -98.45
C LYS A 7 130.77 -82.64 -96.97
N GLN A 8 131.63 -83.15 -96.08
CA GLN A 8 131.54 -82.94 -94.63
C GLN A 8 132.08 -81.57 -94.14
N GLN A 9 132.97 -80.91 -94.90
CA GLN A 9 133.49 -79.58 -94.52
C GLN A 9 132.55 -78.41 -94.87
N LYS A 10 131.65 -78.58 -95.86
CA LYS A 10 130.68 -77.53 -96.22
C LYS A 10 129.47 -77.48 -95.28
N ASP A 11 129.02 -78.64 -94.78
CA ASP A 11 127.85 -78.70 -93.90
C ASP A 11 128.19 -78.17 -92.49
N ASN A 12 129.40 -78.43 -91.95
CA ASN A 12 129.81 -77.91 -90.64
C ASN A 12 130.03 -76.39 -90.59
N ASN A 13 130.39 -75.74 -91.71
CA ASN A 13 130.52 -74.28 -91.75
C ASN A 13 129.16 -73.57 -91.80
N ASN A 14 128.16 -74.18 -92.44
CA ASN A 14 126.81 -73.61 -92.56
C ASN A 14 126.03 -73.65 -91.23
N ASP A 15 126.24 -74.69 -90.41
CA ASP A 15 125.56 -74.81 -89.12
C ASP A 15 126.15 -73.86 -88.06
N LYS A 16 127.45 -73.53 -88.16
CA LYS A 16 128.08 -72.55 -87.26
C LYS A 16 127.59 -71.12 -87.52
N GLU A 17 127.48 -70.71 -88.80
CA GLU A 17 126.92 -69.38 -89.15
C GLU A 17 125.44 -69.23 -88.72
N LYS A 18 124.64 -70.30 -88.79
CA LYS A 18 123.25 -70.24 -88.31
C LYS A 18 123.17 -70.11 -86.79
N SER A 19 124.04 -70.79 -86.03
CA SER A 19 124.09 -70.70 -84.58
C SER A 19 124.47 -69.28 -84.13
N ASP A 20 125.53 -68.71 -84.71
CA ASP A 20 126.00 -67.36 -84.35
C ASP A 20 124.95 -66.29 -84.69
N ARG A 21 124.19 -66.48 -85.80
CA ARG A 21 123.10 -65.58 -86.17
C ARG A 21 121.88 -65.71 -85.25
N PHE A 22 121.58 -66.89 -84.74
CA PHE A 22 120.51 -67.11 -83.77
C PHE A 22 120.87 -66.54 -82.39
N GLU A 23 122.12 -66.73 -81.95
CA GLU A 23 122.65 -66.15 -80.70
C GLU A 23 122.58 -64.61 -80.74
N ALA A 24 122.96 -63.99 -81.86
CA ALA A 24 122.87 -62.55 -82.04
C ALA A 24 121.41 -62.02 -82.01
N LEU A 25 120.48 -62.73 -82.67
CA LEU A 25 119.05 -62.37 -82.64
C LEU A 25 118.43 -62.58 -81.25
N PHE A 26 118.85 -63.62 -80.52
CA PHE A 26 118.41 -63.89 -79.16
C PHE A 26 118.89 -62.81 -78.17
N GLN A 27 120.17 -62.43 -78.27
CA GLN A 27 120.73 -61.31 -77.49
C GLN A 27 120.02 -60.00 -77.80
N GLN A 28 119.72 -59.72 -79.08
CA GLN A 28 118.98 -58.53 -79.49
C GLN A 28 117.52 -58.54 -78.95
N GLY A 29 116.87 -59.70 -78.91
CA GLY A 29 115.54 -59.87 -78.33
C GLY A 29 115.52 -59.70 -76.80
N GLU A 30 116.52 -60.25 -76.09
CA GLU A 30 116.72 -60.04 -74.65
C GLU A 30 116.93 -58.55 -74.32
N GLU A 31 117.74 -57.86 -75.12
CA GLU A 31 118.02 -56.44 -74.92
C GLU A 31 116.79 -55.56 -75.19
N GLN A 32 116.01 -55.87 -76.22
CA GLN A 32 114.72 -55.22 -76.48
C GLN A 32 113.72 -55.49 -75.33
N ARG A 33 113.65 -56.71 -74.80
CA ARG A 33 112.75 -57.04 -73.69
C ARG A 33 113.10 -56.29 -72.41
N ARG A 34 114.40 -56.15 -72.10
CA ARG A 34 114.86 -55.36 -70.94
C ARG A 34 114.56 -53.87 -71.10
N LYS A 35 114.69 -53.32 -72.31
CA LYS A 35 114.28 -51.92 -72.60
C LYS A 35 112.78 -51.73 -72.40
N LEU A 36 111.95 -52.65 -72.91
CA LEU A 36 110.51 -52.59 -72.76
C LEU A 36 110.06 -52.74 -71.28
N GLU A 37 110.70 -53.63 -70.52
CA GLU A 37 110.44 -53.79 -69.08
C GLU A 37 110.83 -52.53 -68.29
N PHE A 38 111.94 -51.88 -68.66
CA PHE A 38 112.36 -50.63 -68.04
C PHE A 38 111.40 -49.47 -68.34
N GLU A 39 110.96 -49.34 -69.60
CA GLU A 39 109.97 -48.35 -70.01
C GLU A 39 108.62 -48.59 -69.32
N LEU A 40 108.16 -49.84 -69.23
CA LEU A 40 106.93 -50.20 -68.52
C LEU A 40 107.01 -49.87 -67.02
N ARG A 41 108.15 -50.14 -66.38
CA ARG A 41 108.36 -49.77 -64.96
C ARG A 41 108.29 -48.27 -64.76
N LYS A 42 108.93 -47.50 -65.65
CA LYS A 42 108.91 -46.03 -65.61
C LYS A 42 107.49 -45.50 -65.80
N GLU A 43 106.73 -46.05 -66.76
CA GLU A 43 105.34 -45.69 -66.99
C GLU A 43 104.46 -46.03 -65.77
N GLN A 44 104.66 -47.20 -65.15
CA GLN A 44 103.95 -47.58 -63.92
C GLN A 44 104.24 -46.64 -62.75
N GLU A 45 105.49 -46.21 -62.56
CA GLU A 45 105.86 -45.22 -61.55
C GLU A 45 105.24 -43.85 -61.82
N GLU A 46 105.26 -43.39 -63.08
CA GLU A 46 104.63 -42.13 -63.48
C GLU A 46 103.11 -42.17 -63.27
N ARG A 47 102.47 -43.31 -63.59
CA ARG A 47 101.05 -43.53 -63.37
C ARG A 47 100.71 -43.58 -61.87
N MET A 48 101.56 -44.19 -61.05
CA MET A 48 101.39 -44.21 -59.59
C MET A 48 101.51 -42.81 -58.98
N LYS A 49 102.49 -42.01 -59.44
CA LYS A 49 102.61 -40.58 -59.05
C LYS A 49 101.37 -39.78 -59.46
N ALA A 50 100.87 -39.98 -60.68
CA ALA A 50 99.65 -39.30 -61.14
C ALA A 50 98.40 -39.67 -60.33
N VAL A 51 98.27 -40.94 -59.92
CA VAL A 51 97.19 -41.40 -59.03
C VAL A 51 97.30 -40.77 -57.64
N ASN A 52 98.50 -40.69 -57.07
CA ASN A 52 98.69 -40.07 -55.76
C ASN A 52 98.39 -38.56 -55.79
N ILE A 53 98.83 -37.85 -56.83
CA ILE A 53 98.49 -36.43 -57.03
C ILE A 53 96.97 -36.25 -57.16
N ARG A 54 96.27 -37.13 -57.90
CA ARG A 54 94.80 -37.09 -57.98
C ARG A 54 94.13 -37.29 -56.63
N LYS A 55 94.60 -38.25 -55.82
CA LYS A 55 94.07 -38.47 -54.47
C LYS A 55 94.26 -37.25 -53.57
N GLU A 56 95.44 -36.63 -53.58
CA GLU A 56 95.69 -35.42 -52.79
C GLU A 56 94.80 -34.24 -53.22
N ILE A 57 94.55 -34.08 -54.53
CA ILE A 57 93.62 -33.06 -55.03
C ILE A 57 92.19 -33.35 -54.57
N GLU A 58 91.77 -34.61 -54.62
CA GLU A 58 90.42 -35.02 -54.23
C GLU A 58 90.18 -34.87 -52.71
N GLU A 59 91.16 -35.23 -51.88
CA GLU A 59 91.13 -34.98 -50.44
C GLU A 59 91.04 -33.48 -50.11
N LYS A 60 91.84 -32.64 -50.78
CA LYS A 60 91.75 -31.17 -50.63
C LYS A 60 90.40 -30.63 -51.09
N PHE A 61 89.83 -31.17 -52.15
CA PHE A 61 88.51 -30.78 -52.63
C PHE A 61 87.42 -31.12 -51.62
N VAL A 62 87.47 -32.32 -51.03
CA VAL A 62 86.52 -32.73 -49.98
C VAL A 62 86.64 -31.82 -48.75
N GLN A 63 87.85 -31.53 -48.29
CA GLN A 63 88.07 -30.61 -47.17
C GLN A 63 87.52 -29.20 -47.45
N ASN A 64 87.82 -28.64 -48.62
CA ASN A 64 87.30 -27.32 -49.01
C ASN A 64 85.76 -27.31 -49.10
N GLU A 65 85.15 -28.39 -49.59
CA GLU A 65 83.69 -28.49 -49.67
C GLU A 65 83.03 -28.67 -48.29
N GLU A 66 83.69 -29.36 -47.35
CA GLU A 66 83.27 -29.43 -45.94
C GLU A 66 83.36 -28.07 -45.24
N GLU A 67 84.46 -27.33 -45.41
CA GLU A 67 84.60 -25.98 -44.88
C GLU A 67 83.55 -25.04 -45.47
N ARG A 68 83.34 -25.08 -46.79
CA ARG A 68 82.28 -24.32 -47.46
C ARG A 68 80.89 -24.64 -46.89
N ARG A 69 80.60 -25.90 -46.57
CA ARG A 69 79.33 -26.30 -45.95
C ARG A 69 79.19 -25.73 -44.54
N LYS A 70 80.24 -25.77 -43.72
CA LYS A 70 80.25 -25.19 -42.36
C LYS A 70 80.00 -23.69 -42.40
N VAL A 71 80.71 -22.96 -43.27
CA VAL A 71 80.53 -21.51 -43.46
C VAL A 71 79.11 -21.19 -43.92
N LYS A 72 78.57 -21.95 -44.89
CA LYS A 72 77.20 -21.76 -45.38
C LYS A 72 76.14 -22.04 -44.30
N GLN A 73 76.38 -23.01 -43.43
CA GLN A 73 75.48 -23.31 -42.32
C GLN A 73 75.51 -22.18 -41.28
N GLN A 74 76.69 -21.65 -40.95
CA GLN A 74 76.83 -20.53 -40.02
C GLN A 74 76.15 -19.26 -40.54
N LEU A 75 76.35 -18.92 -41.81
CA LEU A 75 75.64 -17.81 -42.46
C LEU A 75 74.11 -17.95 -42.37
N ARG A 76 73.57 -19.17 -42.52
CA ARG A 76 72.12 -19.41 -42.38
C ARG A 76 71.62 -19.19 -40.95
N PHE A 77 72.40 -19.56 -39.94
CA PHE A 77 72.06 -19.31 -38.55
C PHE A 77 72.06 -17.80 -38.25
N GLU A 78 73.10 -17.09 -38.69
CA GLU A 78 73.18 -15.63 -38.53
C GLU A 78 72.06 -14.90 -39.27
N GLU A 79 71.69 -15.33 -40.49
CA GLU A 79 70.54 -14.80 -41.22
C GLU A 79 69.22 -15.05 -40.48
N ALA A 80 69.02 -16.25 -39.94
CA ALA A 80 67.81 -16.59 -39.17
C ALA A 80 67.69 -15.78 -37.88
N GLU A 81 68.79 -15.61 -37.13
CA GLU A 81 68.83 -14.76 -35.94
C GLU A 81 68.54 -13.29 -36.28
N LYS A 82 69.13 -12.79 -37.38
CA LYS A 82 68.88 -11.41 -37.84
C LYS A 82 67.42 -11.19 -38.25
N ILE A 83 66.80 -12.15 -38.93
CA ILE A 83 65.37 -12.10 -39.28
C ILE A 83 64.52 -12.12 -38.02
N SER A 84 64.84 -12.98 -37.04
CA SER A 84 64.11 -13.03 -35.76
C SER A 84 64.20 -11.72 -35.00
N ALA A 85 65.39 -11.10 -34.95
CA ALA A 85 65.58 -9.79 -34.32
C ALA A 85 64.83 -8.68 -35.04
N LEU A 86 64.82 -8.68 -36.38
CA LEU A 86 64.03 -7.74 -37.18
C LEU A 86 62.53 -7.83 -36.90
N ASN A 87 61.98 -9.05 -36.85
CA ASN A 87 60.57 -9.27 -36.54
C ASN A 87 60.20 -8.76 -35.14
N GLN A 88 61.06 -8.97 -34.14
CA GLN A 88 60.84 -8.45 -32.79
C GLN A 88 60.83 -6.92 -32.76
N VAL A 89 61.73 -6.27 -33.53
CA VAL A 89 61.76 -4.81 -33.62
C VAL A 89 60.51 -4.26 -34.32
N GLU A 90 60.05 -4.89 -35.40
CA GLU A 90 58.81 -4.50 -36.09
C GLU A 90 57.58 -4.66 -35.17
N GLU A 91 57.50 -5.76 -34.40
CA GLU A 91 56.41 -5.98 -33.46
C GLU A 91 56.41 -4.93 -32.32
N LEU A 92 57.57 -4.59 -31.78
CA LEU A 92 57.72 -3.52 -30.80
C LEU A 92 57.29 -2.16 -31.36
N GLN A 93 57.71 -1.82 -32.58
CA GLN A 93 57.31 -0.58 -33.24
C GLN A 93 55.80 -0.51 -33.47
N LYS A 94 55.18 -1.63 -33.86
CA LYS A 94 53.73 -1.70 -34.03
C LYS A 94 52.99 -1.52 -32.70
N ASN A 95 53.48 -2.15 -31.63
CA ASN A 95 52.90 -1.99 -30.30
C ASN A 95 53.02 -0.55 -29.79
N GLU A 96 54.15 0.12 -29.99
CA GLU A 96 54.33 1.54 -29.65
C GLU A 96 53.38 2.45 -30.44
N GLN A 97 53.18 2.19 -31.74
CA GLN A 97 52.23 2.94 -32.57
C GLN A 97 50.78 2.77 -32.10
N GLU A 98 50.38 1.54 -31.76
CA GLU A 98 49.05 1.27 -31.22
C GLU A 98 48.83 1.91 -29.83
N GLU A 99 49.86 1.93 -28.99
CA GLU A 99 49.80 2.61 -27.69
C GLU A 99 49.73 4.13 -27.85
N HIS A 100 50.53 4.70 -28.76
CA HIS A 100 50.49 6.13 -29.06
C HIS A 100 49.11 6.57 -29.56
N LYS A 101 48.50 5.79 -30.47
CA LYS A 101 47.14 6.03 -30.94
C LYS A 101 46.13 5.99 -29.80
N ARG A 102 46.18 4.96 -28.93
CA ARG A 102 45.32 4.86 -27.75
C ARG A 102 45.45 6.08 -26.83
N ARG A 103 46.67 6.56 -26.59
CA ARG A 103 46.90 7.77 -25.78
C ARG A 103 46.27 9.02 -26.41
N ILE A 104 46.35 9.19 -27.73
CA ILE A 104 45.71 10.31 -28.44
C ILE A 104 44.18 10.24 -28.29
N ASP A 105 43.60 9.05 -28.48
CA ASP A 105 42.16 8.85 -28.37
C ASP A 105 41.67 9.15 -26.93
N THR A 106 42.34 8.62 -25.90
CA THR A 106 42.03 8.92 -24.50
C THR A 106 42.18 10.41 -24.17
N GLU A 107 43.21 11.09 -24.70
CA GLU A 107 43.40 12.53 -24.47
C GLU A 107 42.33 13.38 -25.18
N SER A 108 41.85 12.93 -26.34
CA SER A 108 40.71 13.54 -27.03
C SER A 108 39.42 13.42 -26.21
N GLU A 109 39.12 12.22 -25.72
CA GLU A 109 37.95 11.96 -24.87
C GLU A 109 37.99 12.78 -23.58
N ASN A 110 39.15 12.83 -22.91
CA ASN A 110 39.33 13.64 -21.71
C ASN A 110 39.11 15.14 -21.96
N ARG A 111 39.52 15.65 -23.13
CA ARG A 111 39.24 17.04 -23.52
C ARG A 111 37.75 17.29 -23.73
N SER A 112 37.04 16.35 -24.35
CA SER A 112 35.59 16.43 -24.55
C SER A 112 34.83 16.42 -23.22
N LEU A 113 35.15 15.46 -22.33
CA LEU A 113 34.56 15.35 -21.00
C LEU A 113 34.81 16.62 -20.16
N LYS A 114 36.02 17.18 -20.22
CA LYS A 114 36.34 18.42 -19.52
C LYS A 114 35.49 19.60 -19.99
N TRP A 115 35.25 19.69 -21.31
CA TRP A 115 34.40 20.73 -21.88
C TRP A 115 32.93 20.59 -21.43
N GLU A 116 32.41 19.37 -21.38
CA GLU A 116 31.05 19.11 -20.87
C GLU A 116 30.92 19.44 -19.39
N ILE A 117 31.91 19.08 -18.57
CA ILE A 117 31.95 19.44 -17.15
C ILE A 117 31.90 20.96 -16.96
N ASP A 118 32.67 21.72 -17.74
CA ASP A 118 32.67 23.18 -17.64
C ASP A 118 31.34 23.80 -18.13
N LYS A 119 30.69 23.19 -19.12
CA LYS A 119 29.35 23.58 -19.56
C LYS A 119 28.31 23.31 -18.46
N MET A 120 28.31 22.12 -17.87
CA MET A 120 27.40 21.77 -16.78
C MET A 120 27.58 22.66 -15.56
N LYS A 121 28.82 23.03 -15.20
CA LYS A 121 29.09 23.97 -14.11
C LYS A 121 28.45 25.35 -14.34
N LYS A 122 28.57 25.91 -15.55
CA LYS A 122 27.95 27.19 -15.89
C LYS A 122 26.42 27.12 -15.80
N GLU A 123 25.84 25.99 -16.19
CA GLU A 123 24.39 25.78 -16.13
C GLU A 123 23.90 25.64 -14.69
N ILE A 124 24.63 24.92 -13.83
CA ILE A 124 24.37 24.85 -12.39
C ILE A 124 24.41 26.24 -11.76
N ASP A 125 25.42 27.06 -12.09
CA ASP A 125 25.54 28.40 -11.52
C ASP A 125 24.42 29.34 -12.01
N LYS A 126 23.96 29.19 -13.26
CA LYS A 126 22.77 29.89 -13.76
C LYS A 126 21.51 29.49 -12.99
N LEU A 127 21.28 28.19 -12.79
CA LEU A 127 20.12 27.68 -12.04
C LEU A 127 20.15 28.12 -10.57
N LYS A 128 21.33 28.21 -9.95
CA LYS A 128 21.45 28.76 -8.59
C LYS A 128 21.01 30.22 -8.54
N TYR A 129 21.40 31.03 -9.52
CA TYR A 129 20.99 32.43 -9.59
C TYR A 129 19.47 32.57 -9.76
N GLU A 130 18.88 31.82 -10.70
CA GLU A 130 17.44 31.81 -10.95
C GLU A 130 16.64 31.38 -9.70
N ASN A 131 17.11 30.34 -9.00
CA ASN A 131 16.48 29.87 -7.76
C ASN A 131 16.56 30.91 -6.64
N GLU A 132 17.66 31.65 -6.53
CA GLU A 132 17.80 32.70 -5.52
C GLU A 132 16.89 33.90 -5.83
N GLU A 133 16.70 34.24 -7.11
CA GLU A 133 15.75 35.25 -7.56
C GLU A 133 14.31 34.84 -7.26
N GLU A 134 13.93 33.58 -7.54
CA GLU A 134 12.60 33.05 -7.23
C GLU A 134 12.32 33.03 -5.72
N LYS A 135 13.31 32.69 -4.88
CA LYS A 135 13.18 32.80 -3.42
C LYS A 135 12.95 34.23 -2.96
N ASN A 136 13.60 35.21 -3.59
CA ASN A 136 13.44 36.61 -3.23
C ASN A 136 12.05 37.11 -3.63
N GLN A 137 11.56 36.75 -4.82
CA GLN A 137 10.18 37.05 -5.23
C GLN A 137 9.16 36.41 -4.28
N LYS A 138 9.34 35.14 -3.89
CA LYS A 138 8.47 34.47 -2.90
C LYS A 138 8.48 35.19 -1.54
N ARG A 139 9.64 35.68 -1.09
CA ARG A 139 9.75 36.48 0.14
C ARG A 139 8.96 37.80 0.04
N GLU A 140 9.06 38.50 -1.09
CA GLU A 140 8.29 39.73 -1.31
C GLU A 140 6.77 39.49 -1.33
N PHE A 141 6.32 38.42 -1.99
CA PHE A 141 4.91 38.02 -1.97
C PHE A 141 4.44 37.65 -0.56
N GLN A 142 5.24 36.92 0.21
CA GLN A 142 4.89 36.57 1.58
C GLN A 142 4.74 37.82 2.46
N ILE A 143 5.66 38.78 2.35
CA ILE A 143 5.56 40.03 3.13
C ILE A 143 4.28 40.78 2.80
N LYS A 144 3.91 40.90 1.51
CA LYS A 144 2.65 41.54 1.11
C LYS A 144 1.42 40.82 1.65
N TYR A 145 1.42 39.49 1.59
CA TYR A 145 0.33 38.68 2.11
C TYR A 145 0.19 38.82 3.65
N ASP A 146 1.30 38.80 4.38
CA ASP A 146 1.30 38.94 5.84
C ASP A 146 0.76 40.31 6.27
N ILE A 147 1.07 41.38 5.54
CA ILE A 147 0.51 42.72 5.75
C ILE A 147 -1.02 42.71 5.53
N GLU A 148 -1.49 42.10 4.44
CA GLU A 148 -2.93 42.03 4.14
C GLU A 148 -3.71 41.22 5.20
N VAL A 149 -3.12 40.14 5.71
CA VAL A 149 -3.70 39.35 6.81
C VAL A 149 -3.77 40.16 8.10
N ASP A 150 -2.70 40.90 8.44
CA ASP A 150 -2.66 41.74 9.63
C ASP A 150 -3.72 42.86 9.59
N ASP A 151 -3.94 43.47 8.42
CA ASP A 151 -4.99 44.48 8.24
C ASP A 151 -6.41 43.87 8.36
N LYS A 152 -6.64 42.68 7.81
CA LYS A 152 -7.93 41.96 7.99
C LYS A 152 -8.16 41.54 9.45
N LEU A 153 -7.11 41.14 10.16
CA LEU A 153 -7.19 40.81 11.59
C LEU A 153 -7.59 42.03 12.42
N LYS A 154 -7.02 43.20 12.14
CA LYS A 154 -7.42 44.47 12.79
C LYS A 154 -8.90 44.79 12.55
N GLU A 155 -9.39 44.57 11.33
CA GLU A 155 -10.82 44.78 10.99
C GLU A 155 -11.73 43.80 11.76
N ILE A 156 -11.31 42.54 11.91
CA ILE A 156 -12.05 41.54 12.69
C ILE A 156 -12.07 41.91 14.18
N ASP A 157 -10.95 42.34 14.75
CA ASP A 157 -10.85 42.76 16.16
C ASP A 157 -11.73 43.99 16.45
N GLU A 158 -11.88 44.90 15.49
CA GLU A 158 -12.79 46.03 15.60
C GLU A 158 -14.27 45.59 15.59
N LYS A 159 -14.64 44.67 14.69
CA LYS A 159 -15.99 44.08 14.67
C LYS A 159 -16.31 43.28 15.93
N LEU A 160 -15.33 42.56 16.48
CA LEU A 160 -15.48 41.80 17.73
C LEU A 160 -15.79 42.73 18.92
N ARG A 161 -15.09 43.86 19.00
CA ARG A 161 -15.35 44.91 20.01
C ARG A 161 -16.74 45.51 19.86
N GLU A 162 -17.22 45.75 18.64
CA GLU A 162 -18.60 46.21 18.42
C GLU A 162 -19.65 45.19 18.88
N VAL A 163 -19.43 43.89 18.59
CA VAL A 163 -20.34 42.82 19.01
C VAL A 163 -20.39 42.69 20.53
N GLU A 164 -19.24 42.80 21.20
CA GLU A 164 -19.17 42.80 22.67
C GLU A 164 -19.91 43.99 23.28
N ALA A 165 -19.74 45.19 22.72
CA ALA A 165 -20.48 46.37 23.15
C ALA A 165 -22.00 46.19 23.00
N ARG A 166 -22.46 45.64 21.86
CA ARG A 166 -23.90 45.34 21.64
C ARG A 166 -24.43 44.33 22.65
N LYS A 167 -23.65 43.29 22.96
CA LYS A 167 -24.03 42.26 23.94
C LYS A 167 -24.18 42.83 25.35
N GLN A 168 -23.31 43.76 25.75
CA GLN A 168 -23.44 44.47 27.03
C GLN A 168 -24.72 45.31 27.09
N ILE A 169 -25.03 46.05 26.03
CA ILE A 169 -26.26 46.84 25.92
C ILE A 169 -27.50 45.94 26.01
N GLU A 170 -27.50 44.78 25.34
CA GLU A 170 -28.61 43.82 25.39
C GLU A 170 -28.82 43.23 26.79
N ILE A 171 -27.74 42.90 27.51
CA ILE A 171 -27.80 42.45 28.91
C ILE A 171 -28.41 43.54 29.79
N GLN A 172 -28.06 44.80 29.55
CA GLN A 172 -28.55 45.95 30.31
C GLN A 172 -30.05 46.18 30.05
N LEU A 173 -30.50 46.09 28.80
CA LEU A 173 -31.91 46.12 28.41
C LEU A 173 -32.72 44.99 29.06
N LYS A 174 -32.20 43.76 29.06
CA LYS A 174 -32.85 42.61 29.72
C LYS A 174 -32.98 42.80 31.24
N LYS A 175 -31.96 43.34 31.90
CA LYS A 175 -32.04 43.69 33.33
C LYS A 175 -33.10 44.76 33.60
N GLU A 176 -33.19 45.77 32.73
CA GLU A 176 -34.19 46.83 32.86
C GLU A 176 -35.62 46.31 32.66
N GLN A 177 -35.82 45.41 31.69
CA GLN A 177 -37.10 44.72 31.48
C GLN A 177 -37.51 43.87 32.68
N TYR A 178 -36.56 43.13 33.27
CA TYR A 178 -36.81 42.34 34.48
C TYR A 178 -37.24 43.22 35.65
N ASN A 179 -36.55 44.34 35.89
CA ASN A 179 -36.92 45.30 36.94
C ASN A 179 -38.30 45.92 36.71
N LYS A 180 -38.64 46.24 35.45
CA LYS A 180 -39.99 46.72 35.09
C LYS A 180 -41.06 45.67 35.36
N GLN A 181 -40.82 44.39 35.02
CA GLN A 181 -41.73 43.29 35.36
C GLN A 181 -41.91 43.08 36.86
N ASP A 182 -40.84 43.17 37.65
CA ASP A 182 -40.94 43.07 39.11
C ASP A 182 -41.77 44.22 39.70
N THR A 183 -41.61 45.42 39.15
CA THR A 183 -42.39 46.60 39.56
C THR A 183 -43.87 46.43 39.22
N ILE A 184 -44.19 45.92 38.02
CA ILE A 184 -45.57 45.64 37.61
C ILE A 184 -46.22 44.63 38.56
N LYS A 185 -45.53 43.53 38.89
CA LYS A 185 -46.05 42.53 39.84
C LYS A 185 -46.38 43.15 41.21
N ARG A 186 -45.52 44.04 41.70
CA ARG A 186 -45.77 44.76 42.97
C ARG A 186 -46.98 45.69 42.88
N ILE A 187 -47.18 46.37 41.75
CA ILE A 187 -48.34 47.21 41.50
C ILE A 187 -49.61 46.36 41.45
N GLU A 188 -49.62 45.26 40.70
CA GLU A 188 -50.76 44.34 40.63
C GLU A 188 -51.15 43.78 42.00
N GLU A 189 -50.16 43.50 42.85
CA GLU A 189 -50.39 43.03 44.22
C GLU A 189 -50.97 44.13 45.13
N GLN A 190 -50.57 45.39 44.92
CA GLN A 190 -51.17 46.54 45.60
C GLN A 190 -52.61 46.79 45.11
N GLU A 191 -52.88 46.68 43.81
CA GLU A 191 -54.22 46.83 43.24
C GLU A 191 -55.19 45.77 43.78
N ARG A 192 -54.75 44.52 43.94
CA ARG A 192 -55.58 43.49 44.62
C ARG A 192 -55.95 43.88 46.04
N LYS A 193 -54.99 44.40 46.81
CA LYS A 193 -55.24 44.86 48.19
C LYS A 193 -56.21 46.03 48.24
N ILE A 194 -56.12 46.96 47.28
CA ILE A 194 -57.06 48.08 47.15
C ILE A 194 -58.46 47.54 46.83
N ALA A 195 -58.60 46.62 45.88
CA ALA A 195 -59.88 46.02 45.54
C ALA A 195 -60.54 45.26 46.72
N GLU A 196 -59.74 44.57 47.53
CA GLU A 196 -60.22 43.94 48.77
C GLU A 196 -60.69 44.97 49.80
N LEU A 197 -59.95 46.08 49.96
CA LEU A 197 -60.34 47.18 50.85
C LEU A 197 -61.63 47.85 50.36
N ASP A 198 -61.79 48.05 49.06
CA ASP A 198 -62.99 48.64 48.46
C ASP A 198 -64.23 47.75 48.66
N GLN A 199 -64.10 46.43 48.50
CA GLN A 199 -65.19 45.50 48.84
C GLN A 199 -65.57 45.58 50.32
N ARG A 200 -64.58 45.69 51.20
CA ARG A 200 -64.79 45.78 52.65
C ARG A 200 -65.47 47.10 53.02
N LEU A 201 -65.06 48.20 52.38
CA LEU A 201 -65.68 49.50 52.53
C LEU A 201 -67.14 49.46 52.05
N LEU A 202 -67.41 48.89 50.87
CA LEU A 202 -68.76 48.75 50.32
C LEU A 202 -69.68 47.97 51.26
N LYS A 203 -69.18 46.87 51.83
CA LYS A 203 -69.93 46.10 52.83
C LYS A 203 -70.25 46.95 54.07
N THR A 204 -69.29 47.70 54.56
CA THR A 204 -69.46 48.56 55.74
C THR A 204 -70.45 49.71 55.47
N VAL A 205 -70.39 50.31 54.27
CA VAL A 205 -71.32 51.35 53.83
C VAL A 205 -72.75 50.81 53.76
N ASN A 206 -72.95 49.61 53.19
CA ASN A 206 -74.26 48.97 53.14
C ASN A 206 -74.80 48.66 54.56
N GLU A 207 -73.95 48.18 55.47
CA GLU A 207 -74.33 47.95 56.88
C GLU A 207 -74.73 49.25 57.58
N LEU A 208 -74.02 50.35 57.34
CA LEU A 208 -74.36 51.67 57.87
C LEU A 208 -75.68 52.20 57.30
N GLN A 209 -75.93 51.98 56.01
CA GLN A 209 -77.18 52.40 55.37
C GLN A 209 -78.38 51.65 55.96
N ILE A 210 -78.28 50.33 56.13
CA ILE A 210 -79.32 49.53 56.79
C ILE A 210 -79.59 50.04 58.21
N LYS A 211 -78.53 50.30 59.00
CA LYS A 211 -78.68 50.87 60.34
C LYS A 211 -79.32 52.25 60.33
N ASN A 212 -79.00 53.08 59.35
CA ASN A 212 -79.58 54.42 59.24
C ASN A 212 -81.08 54.35 58.89
N GLU A 213 -81.46 53.46 57.96
CA GLU A 213 -82.87 53.18 57.64
C GLU A 213 -83.66 52.62 58.84
N GLU A 214 -83.04 51.75 59.65
CA GLU A 214 -83.61 51.30 60.92
C GLU A 214 -83.80 52.44 61.92
N ASN A 215 -82.82 53.35 62.02
CA ASN A 215 -82.86 54.49 62.94
C ASN A 215 -83.93 55.51 62.52
N GLU A 216 -84.08 55.77 61.23
CA GLU A 216 -85.17 56.61 60.69
C GLU A 216 -86.54 55.99 60.97
N ARG A 217 -86.70 54.67 60.81
CA ARG A 217 -87.94 53.95 61.18
C ARG A 217 -88.26 54.08 62.66
N LEU A 218 -87.25 53.99 63.53
CA LEU A 218 -87.40 54.17 64.97
C LEU A 218 -87.81 55.60 65.33
N ASN A 219 -87.19 56.61 64.70
CA ASN A 219 -87.56 58.02 64.87
C ASN A 219 -89.01 58.29 64.43
N LEU A 220 -89.42 57.80 63.25
CA LEU A 220 -90.79 57.92 62.76
C LEU A 220 -91.81 57.26 63.70
N LYS A 221 -91.44 56.15 64.33
CA LYS A 221 -92.26 55.48 65.33
C LYS A 221 -92.38 56.31 66.61
N ALA A 222 -91.27 56.85 67.11
CA ALA A 222 -91.24 57.72 68.28
C ALA A 222 -92.05 59.02 68.06
N GLU A 223 -91.98 59.60 66.86
CA GLU A 223 -92.73 60.81 66.51
C GLU A 223 -94.25 60.55 66.40
N LYS A 224 -94.65 59.38 65.89
CA LYS A 224 -96.05 58.90 65.92
C LYS A 224 -96.56 58.66 67.35
N GLU A 225 -95.72 58.17 68.24
CA GLU A 225 -96.08 57.97 69.66
C GLU A 225 -96.18 59.31 70.40
N SER A 226 -95.30 60.28 70.10
CA SER A 226 -95.35 61.65 70.63
C SER A 226 -96.59 62.44 70.17
N THR A 227 -96.98 62.29 68.89
CA THR A 227 -98.20 62.92 68.37
C THR A 227 -99.47 62.31 68.97
N LYS A 228 -99.53 60.98 69.14
CA LYS A 228 -100.60 60.31 69.91
C LYS A 228 -100.70 60.81 71.35
N ALA A 229 -99.57 60.98 72.05
CA ALA A 229 -99.55 61.50 73.41
C ALA A 229 -100.10 62.94 73.51
N LYS A 230 -99.78 63.81 72.53
CA LYS A 230 -100.34 65.17 72.44
C LYS A 230 -101.85 65.18 72.15
N GLU A 231 -102.34 64.27 71.30
CA GLU A 231 -103.78 64.11 71.06
C GLU A 231 -104.54 63.58 72.28
N GLU A 232 -103.96 62.66 73.05
CA GLU A 232 -104.52 62.19 74.32
C GLU A 232 -104.52 63.28 75.40
N GLU A 233 -103.52 64.17 75.41
CA GLU A 233 -103.49 65.31 76.34
C GLU A 233 -104.54 66.38 76.01
N ILE A 234 -104.81 66.64 74.72
CA ILE A 234 -105.90 67.52 74.28
C ILE A 234 -107.27 66.91 74.65
N LYS A 235 -107.43 65.59 74.49
CA LYS A 235 -108.64 64.89 74.91
C LYS A 235 -108.84 64.90 76.43
N ARG A 236 -107.79 64.82 77.24
CA ARG A 236 -107.87 64.98 78.72
C ARG A 236 -108.34 66.38 79.12
N LYS A 237 -107.85 67.44 78.48
CA LYS A 237 -108.25 68.83 78.77
C LYS A 237 -109.68 69.16 78.32
N GLN A 238 -110.22 68.47 77.30
CA GLN A 238 -111.63 68.58 76.91
C GLN A 238 -112.57 67.74 77.79
N PHE A 239 -112.11 66.61 78.33
CA PHE A 239 -112.90 65.74 79.21
C PHE A 239 -113.11 66.35 80.61
N GLU A 240 -112.16 67.14 81.12
CA GLU A 240 -112.28 67.83 82.43
C GLU A 240 -113.32 68.96 82.44
N ILE A 241 -113.60 69.60 81.29
CA ILE A 241 -114.60 70.69 81.17
C ILE A 241 -116.03 70.15 81.00
N GLU A 242 -116.20 68.95 80.43
CA GLU A 242 -117.51 68.33 80.20
C GLU A 242 -118.01 67.49 81.41
N ASN A 243 -117.10 67.06 82.30
CA ASN A 243 -117.41 66.22 83.46
C ASN A 243 -118.07 66.99 84.63
N GLU A 244 -117.93 68.32 84.71
CA GLU A 244 -118.66 69.16 85.69
C GLU A 244 -120.12 69.46 85.27
N ARG A 245 -120.49 69.16 84.03
CA ARG A 245 -121.83 69.49 83.47
C ARG A 245 -122.77 68.28 83.36
N LEU A 246 -122.26 67.04 83.41
CA LEU A 246 -123.02 65.82 83.10
C LEU A 246 -123.27 64.86 84.29
N GLU A 247 -122.80 65.16 85.51
CA GLU A 247 -123.22 64.40 86.71
C GLU A 247 -124.57 64.85 87.30
N MET A 248 -125.16 65.94 86.80
CA MET A 248 -126.53 66.35 87.18
C MET A 248 -127.63 65.65 86.35
N GLU A 249 -127.28 64.99 85.24
CA GLU A 249 -128.28 64.51 84.26
C GLU A 249 -128.35 62.98 84.04
N ASN A 250 -127.48 62.16 84.64
CA ASN A 250 -127.45 60.72 84.34
C ASN A 250 -127.78 59.77 85.51
N TRP A 251 -128.60 60.26 86.45
CA TRP A 251 -129.43 59.44 87.34
C TRP A 251 -130.53 58.65 86.58
N ASN A 252 -130.70 58.85 85.26
CA ASN A 252 -131.91 58.43 84.54
C ASN A 252 -131.78 57.40 83.40
N VAL A 253 -130.61 56.84 83.06
CA VAL A 253 -130.53 55.83 81.96
C VAL A 253 -129.81 54.56 82.38
N LYS A 254 -130.20 54.07 83.55
CA LYS A 254 -130.07 52.67 83.96
C LYS A 254 -131.36 51.96 83.54
N ARG A 255 -131.53 51.63 82.24
CA ARG A 255 -132.70 50.81 81.85
C ARG A 255 -132.65 49.95 80.60
N ASP A 256 -131.68 49.98 79.69
CA ASP A 256 -131.87 49.18 78.46
C ASP A 256 -130.59 48.58 77.85
N ASN A 257 -130.52 47.23 77.97
CA ASN A 257 -129.98 46.21 77.04
C ASN A 257 -128.46 46.24 76.73
N GLU A 258 -127.64 45.20 76.92
CA GLU A 258 -127.81 43.74 77.01
C GLU A 258 -128.71 43.10 75.94
N LYS A 259 -128.16 42.85 74.74
CA LYS A 259 -128.40 41.63 73.96
C LYS A 259 -127.54 41.54 72.67
N VAL A 260 -126.55 40.65 72.75
CA VAL A 260 -126.35 39.50 71.85
C VAL A 260 -125.95 39.74 70.38
N LYS A 261 -124.80 39.14 70.01
CA LYS A 261 -124.58 38.26 68.83
C LYS A 261 -123.17 37.64 68.95
N ILE A 262 -122.91 36.46 69.52
CA ILE A 262 -123.24 35.06 69.17
C ILE A 262 -122.99 34.67 67.70
N VAL A 263 -121.80 34.07 67.49
CA VAL A 263 -121.46 32.75 66.88
C VAL A 263 -122.27 32.23 65.68
N SER A 264 -121.54 31.79 64.64
CA SER A 264 -121.71 30.54 63.83
C SER A 264 -120.75 30.61 62.63
N GLU A 265 -119.70 29.78 62.48
CA GLU A 265 -119.67 28.39 61.98
C GLU A 265 -120.43 28.12 60.66
N ARG A 266 -119.73 27.53 59.65
CA ARG A 266 -120.09 26.31 58.87
C ARG A 266 -119.29 26.15 57.53
N LEU A 267 -118.56 25.03 57.32
CA LEU A 267 -118.87 23.77 56.53
C LEU A 267 -118.45 23.86 55.03
N ASN A 268 -117.99 22.85 54.25
CA ASN A 268 -118.30 21.39 54.10
C ASN A 268 -117.31 20.71 53.07
N SER A 269 -116.88 19.42 53.18
CA SER A 269 -117.37 18.11 52.57
C SER A 269 -117.22 17.96 51.02
N GLU A 270 -116.95 16.84 50.32
CA GLU A 270 -116.93 15.37 50.56
C GLU A 270 -116.38 14.53 49.35
N LEU A 271 -115.92 13.29 49.63
CA LEU A 271 -115.89 11.98 48.89
C LEU A 271 -115.37 11.77 47.44
N GLY A 272 -114.83 10.56 47.20
CA GLY A 272 -114.44 10.00 45.90
C GLY A 272 -114.80 8.52 45.71
N GLU A 273 -114.41 7.94 44.57
CA GLU A 273 -114.28 6.49 44.29
C GLU A 273 -113.40 6.27 43.04
N GLU A 274 -112.47 5.31 43.10
CA GLU A 274 -112.06 4.32 42.05
C GLU A 274 -110.59 3.85 42.22
N LYS A 275 -110.44 2.60 42.68
CA LYS A 275 -109.20 1.80 42.65
C LYS A 275 -109.49 0.55 41.81
N MET A 276 -108.99 0.46 40.57
CA MET A 276 -108.62 -0.85 39.96
C MET A 276 -107.78 -0.79 38.65
N ASN A 277 -107.18 0.34 38.26
CA ASN A 277 -106.42 0.42 36.99
C ASN A 277 -104.92 0.79 37.13
N GLU A 278 -104.42 1.19 38.31
CA GLU A 278 -103.03 1.67 38.45
C GLU A 278 -101.97 0.56 38.66
N GLN A 279 -102.38 -0.70 38.86
CA GLN A 279 -101.45 -1.78 39.24
C GLN A 279 -100.87 -2.58 38.06
N ILE A 280 -101.45 -2.50 36.86
CA ILE A 280 -100.99 -3.23 35.67
C ILE A 280 -99.99 -2.38 34.86
N ASP A 281 -100.24 -1.07 34.72
CA ASP A 281 -99.35 -0.14 34.02
C ASP A 281 -97.98 0.04 34.72
N LEU A 282 -97.91 -0.14 36.04
CA LEU A 282 -96.65 0.01 36.77
C LEU A 282 -95.68 -1.16 36.55
N SER A 283 -96.19 -2.38 36.29
CA SER A 283 -95.35 -3.58 36.15
C SER A 283 -94.79 -3.76 34.74
N GLU A 284 -95.52 -3.38 33.68
CA GLU A 284 -95.00 -3.43 32.30
C GLU A 284 -93.95 -2.34 32.04
N ASN A 285 -94.12 -1.14 32.62
CA ASN A 285 -93.13 -0.07 32.51
C ASN A 285 -91.82 -0.43 33.23
N LEU A 286 -91.88 -1.11 34.39
CA LEU A 286 -90.69 -1.52 35.14
C LEU A 286 -89.85 -2.59 34.41
N LEU A 287 -90.50 -3.53 33.71
CA LEU A 287 -89.82 -4.57 32.93
C LEU A 287 -89.14 -4.01 31.67
N LYS A 288 -89.78 -3.08 30.96
CA LYS A 288 -89.16 -2.36 29.83
C LYS A 288 -87.93 -1.56 30.26
N GLU A 289 -88.01 -0.91 31.42
CA GLU A 289 -86.92 -0.07 31.92
C GLU A 289 -85.71 -0.89 32.37
N GLN A 290 -85.93 -2.11 32.89
CA GLN A 290 -84.86 -3.07 33.19
C GLN A 290 -84.20 -3.65 31.93
N ASP A 291 -84.97 -4.00 30.90
CA ASP A 291 -84.40 -4.49 29.63
C ASP A 291 -83.58 -3.40 28.91
N ASP A 292 -84.03 -2.14 28.95
CA ASP A 292 -83.30 -0.99 28.41
C ASP A 292 -82.03 -0.66 29.20
N GLN A 293 -81.97 -0.97 30.50
CA GLN A 293 -80.74 -0.86 31.30
C GLN A 293 -79.75 -1.98 30.98
N ILE A 294 -80.22 -3.22 30.86
CA ILE A 294 -79.38 -4.38 30.51
C ILE A 294 -78.76 -4.20 29.12
N LYS A 295 -79.53 -3.67 28.17
CA LYS A 295 -79.03 -3.37 26.82
C LYS A 295 -77.94 -2.30 26.84
N ARG A 296 -78.16 -1.20 27.58
CA ARG A 296 -77.15 -0.13 27.74
C ARG A 296 -75.86 -0.64 28.36
N LEU A 297 -75.95 -1.48 29.40
CA LEU A 297 -74.78 -2.07 30.06
C LEU A 297 -74.01 -3.03 29.14
N ARG A 298 -74.69 -3.78 28.27
CA ARG A 298 -74.00 -4.63 27.27
C ARG A 298 -73.30 -3.79 26.20
N ASP A 299 -73.95 -2.74 25.71
CA ASP A 299 -73.35 -1.85 24.71
C ASP A 299 -72.14 -1.11 25.29
N ASP A 300 -72.18 -0.71 26.57
CA ASP A 300 -71.05 -0.11 27.28
C ASP A 300 -69.91 -1.11 27.49
N LEU A 301 -70.22 -2.35 27.89
CA LEU A 301 -69.21 -3.40 28.06
C LEU A 301 -68.55 -3.79 26.72
N GLU A 302 -69.30 -3.82 25.61
CA GLU A 302 -68.73 -4.05 24.28
C GLU A 302 -67.82 -2.89 23.84
N ARG A 303 -68.22 -1.64 24.11
CA ARG A 303 -67.36 -0.47 23.86
C ARG A 303 -66.06 -0.55 24.66
N GLU A 304 -66.14 -0.92 25.94
CA GLU A 304 -64.98 -1.03 26.82
C GLU A 304 -64.04 -2.17 26.40
N ILE A 305 -64.58 -3.31 25.96
CA ILE A 305 -63.80 -4.42 25.38
C ILE A 305 -63.10 -3.98 24.09
N LEU A 306 -63.79 -3.21 23.23
CA LEU A 306 -63.22 -2.71 21.98
C LEU A 306 -62.12 -1.66 22.21
N GLU A 307 -62.29 -0.78 23.18
CA GLU A 307 -61.25 0.17 23.61
C GLU A 307 -60.05 -0.54 24.22
N LYS A 308 -60.29 -1.52 25.09
CA LYS A 308 -59.21 -2.34 25.66
C LYS A 308 -58.42 -3.08 24.58
N ARG A 309 -59.09 -3.63 23.57
CA ARG A 309 -58.42 -4.30 22.44
C ARG A 309 -57.57 -3.32 21.62
N ARG A 310 -58.06 -2.10 21.37
CA ARG A 310 -57.28 -1.02 20.72
C ARG A 310 -56.06 -0.62 21.53
N HIS A 311 -56.19 -0.47 22.85
CA HIS A 311 -55.06 -0.18 23.73
C HIS A 311 -54.03 -1.32 23.76
N GLU A 312 -54.46 -2.58 23.74
CA GLU A 312 -53.56 -3.74 23.68
C GLU A 312 -52.77 -3.79 22.35
N GLU A 313 -53.43 -3.50 21.22
CA GLU A 313 -52.78 -3.38 19.90
C GLU A 313 -51.77 -2.22 19.85
N GLU A 314 -52.12 -1.07 20.44
CA GLU A 314 -51.23 0.09 20.52
C GLU A 314 -50.01 -0.17 21.42
N ILE A 315 -50.20 -0.84 22.55
CA ILE A 315 -49.09 -1.28 23.43
C ILE A 315 -48.17 -2.27 22.70
N ALA A 316 -48.74 -3.21 21.92
CA ALA A 316 -47.94 -4.15 21.14
C ALA A 316 -47.11 -3.43 20.06
N ARG A 317 -47.69 -2.42 19.40
CA ARG A 317 -47.01 -1.58 18.41
C ARG A 317 -45.87 -0.76 19.03
N LEU A 318 -46.13 -0.09 20.16
CA LEU A 318 -45.13 0.67 20.90
C LEU A 318 -43.98 -0.22 21.40
N ARG A 319 -44.26 -1.47 21.81
CA ARG A 319 -43.23 -2.45 22.18
C ARG A 319 -42.36 -2.83 20.99
N GLN A 320 -42.93 -3.01 19.80
CA GLN A 320 -42.18 -3.29 18.59
C GLN A 320 -41.31 -2.09 18.17
N ASP A 321 -41.84 -0.88 18.27
CA ASP A 321 -41.08 0.36 18.01
C ASP A 321 -39.93 0.55 19.00
N LEU A 322 -40.13 0.18 20.28
CA LEU A 322 -39.07 0.16 21.29
C LEU A 322 -37.98 -0.87 20.97
N ILE A 323 -38.32 -2.05 20.46
CA ILE A 323 -37.34 -3.06 20.03
C ILE A 323 -36.54 -2.53 18.84
N ASN A 324 -37.20 -1.98 17.83
CA ASN A 324 -36.56 -1.40 16.65
C ASN A 324 -35.66 -0.21 17.01
N MET A 325 -36.11 0.66 17.92
CA MET A 325 -35.28 1.75 18.47
C MET A 325 -34.06 1.22 19.24
N ARG A 326 -34.23 0.15 20.03
CA ARG A 326 -33.11 -0.46 20.78
C ARG A 326 -32.07 -1.06 19.86
N GLU A 327 -32.48 -1.67 18.75
CA GLU A 327 -31.57 -2.15 17.71
C GLU A 327 -30.85 -1.00 16.98
N GLN A 328 -31.56 0.09 16.69
CA GLN A 328 -30.94 1.30 16.11
C GLN A 328 -29.92 1.95 17.06
N ILE A 329 -30.22 2.01 18.37
CA ILE A 329 -29.28 2.51 19.39
C ILE A 329 -28.05 1.61 19.49
N GLY A 330 -28.21 0.29 19.37
CA GLY A 330 -27.10 -0.67 19.37
C GLY A 330 -26.13 -0.54 18.19
N GLN A 331 -26.54 0.14 17.12
CA GLN A 331 -25.69 0.43 15.94
C GLN A 331 -25.01 1.79 15.99
N GLN A 332 -25.41 2.69 16.90
CA GLN A 332 -24.81 4.02 17.02
C GLN A 332 -23.37 3.92 17.56
N PRO A 333 -22.41 4.72 17.04
CA PRO A 333 -21.08 4.82 17.62
C PRO A 333 -21.16 5.30 19.08
N VAL A 334 -20.42 4.63 19.96
CA VAL A 334 -20.31 5.00 21.38
C VAL A 334 -19.05 5.84 21.56
N ALA A 335 -19.19 7.11 21.92
CA ALA A 335 -18.06 8.00 22.17
C ALA A 335 -17.18 7.49 23.32
N ILE A 336 -15.87 7.63 23.14
CA ILE A 336 -14.82 7.36 24.11
C ILE A 336 -14.22 8.74 24.44
N GLU A 337 -14.21 9.10 25.72
CA GLU A 337 -13.60 10.36 26.15
C GLU A 337 -12.07 10.29 26.00
N PRO A 338 -11.44 11.16 25.17
CA PRO A 338 -10.00 11.15 24.99
C PRO A 338 -9.30 11.82 26.17
N ILE A 339 -8.30 11.15 26.74
CA ILE A 339 -7.37 11.76 27.69
C ILE A 339 -6.03 11.95 26.99
N LEU A 340 -5.68 13.20 26.71
CA LEU A 340 -4.39 13.53 26.11
C LEU A 340 -3.31 13.60 27.20
N SER A 341 -2.16 12.99 26.95
CA SER A 341 -1.01 13.00 27.86
C SER A 341 0.28 13.28 27.11
N VAL A 342 1.18 14.02 27.77
CA VAL A 342 2.48 14.43 27.24
C VAL A 342 3.54 14.41 28.35
N PRO A 343 4.81 14.15 28.05
CA PRO A 343 5.84 13.97 29.07
C PRO A 343 6.22 15.26 29.83
N ASP A 344 6.16 16.42 29.16
CA ASP A 344 6.59 17.70 29.72
C ASP A 344 5.61 18.84 29.37
N THR A 345 4.98 19.38 30.39
CA THR A 345 3.99 20.46 30.30
C THR A 345 4.62 21.85 30.20
N GLN A 346 5.95 21.99 30.20
CA GLN A 346 6.61 23.29 30.07
C GLN A 346 6.53 23.86 28.63
N TYR A 347 6.35 22.98 27.64
CA TYR A 347 6.40 23.31 26.21
C TYR A 347 5.04 23.22 25.51
N CYS A 348 4.00 22.88 26.27
CA CYS A 348 2.66 22.64 25.77
C CYS A 348 1.62 22.76 26.89
N TYR A 349 0.36 22.86 26.51
CA TYR A 349 -0.75 22.69 27.44
C TYR A 349 -1.90 21.98 26.74
N ILE A 350 -2.76 21.37 27.55
CA ILE A 350 -3.92 20.60 27.09
C ILE A 350 -5.17 21.27 27.64
N SER A 351 -6.17 21.45 26.77
CA SER A 351 -7.51 21.92 27.13
C SER A 351 -8.54 20.97 26.53
N GLY A 352 -9.09 20.10 27.37
CA GLY A 352 -10.03 19.06 26.93
C GLY A 352 -9.41 18.10 25.90
N ASP A 353 -10.03 18.04 24.72
CA ASP A 353 -9.66 17.21 23.56
C ASP A 353 -8.55 17.83 22.69
N THR A 354 -7.99 18.96 23.13
CA THR A 354 -7.11 19.80 22.33
C THR A 354 -5.77 20.02 23.00
N PHE A 355 -4.70 19.80 22.23
CA PHE A 355 -3.32 20.04 22.59
C PHE A 355 -2.77 21.30 21.90
N PHE A 356 -2.01 22.10 22.63
CA PHE A 356 -1.42 23.36 22.14
C PHE A 356 0.11 23.41 22.36
N ARG A 357 0.87 23.81 21.32
CA ARG A 357 2.31 24.08 21.40
C ARG A 357 2.59 25.52 21.80
N THR A 358 3.54 25.72 22.72
CA THR A 358 4.02 27.05 23.10
C THR A 358 5.11 27.58 22.16
N SER A 359 5.59 28.79 22.44
CA SER A 359 6.66 29.49 21.72
C SER A 359 8.06 28.92 21.92
N ARG A 360 8.24 27.99 22.88
CA ARG A 360 9.55 27.52 23.30
C ARG A 360 10.19 26.58 22.26
N PRO A 361 11.50 26.76 21.96
CA PRO A 361 12.26 25.84 21.11
C PRO A 361 12.24 24.43 21.69
N LEU A 362 12.26 23.46 20.80
CA LEU A 362 12.12 22.04 21.08
C LEU A 362 13.51 21.42 21.27
N GLU A 363 13.76 20.76 22.41
CA GLU A 363 14.97 19.92 22.56
C GLU A 363 14.70 18.46 22.12
N TRP A 364 13.54 17.84 22.45
CA TRP A 364 13.20 16.44 22.14
C TRP A 364 11.77 16.22 21.57
N LYS A 365 11.55 15.14 20.81
CA LYS A 365 10.27 14.78 20.16
C LYS A 365 9.06 14.75 21.13
N TYR A 366 8.04 15.59 20.94
CA TYR A 366 6.78 15.57 21.72
C TYR A 366 5.73 14.66 21.08
N LEU A 367 5.56 13.48 21.66
CA LEU A 367 4.48 12.54 21.35
C LEU A 367 3.27 12.82 22.25
N ILE A 368 2.08 12.96 21.67
CA ILE A 368 0.81 13.11 22.36
C ILE A 368 0.17 11.73 22.46
N ALA A 369 0.22 11.12 23.63
CA ALA A 369 -0.41 9.83 23.89
C ALA A 369 -1.89 10.02 24.22
N VAL A 370 -2.76 9.19 23.64
CA VAL A 370 -4.22 9.27 23.82
C VAL A 370 -4.73 8.03 24.54
N ASP A 371 -5.28 8.23 25.74
CA ASP A 371 -5.93 7.20 26.53
C ASP A 371 -7.47 7.23 26.34
N PRO A 372 -8.18 6.10 26.51
CA PRO A 372 -7.68 4.82 27.03
C PRO A 372 -6.96 3.93 25.98
N ILE A 373 -6.13 3.02 26.48
CA ILE A 373 -5.60 1.88 25.71
C ILE A 373 -6.77 1.02 25.19
N ILE A 374 -6.70 0.65 23.91
CA ILE A 374 -7.72 -0.15 23.24
C ILE A 374 -7.28 -1.60 23.17
N THR A 375 -8.14 -2.50 23.68
CA THR A 375 -7.85 -3.94 23.79
C THR A 375 -8.90 -4.85 23.15
N LYS A 376 -10.03 -4.30 22.69
CA LYS A 376 -11.13 -5.04 22.07
C LYS A 376 -11.98 -4.15 21.18
N GLY A 377 -12.79 -4.78 20.32
CA GLY A 377 -13.81 -4.13 19.50
C GLY A 377 -13.29 -3.41 18.26
N ILE A 378 -14.19 -2.69 17.59
CA ILE A 378 -13.86 -1.80 16.47
C ILE A 378 -13.85 -0.37 17.03
N VAL A 379 -12.76 0.37 16.81
CA VAL A 379 -12.59 1.74 17.34
C VAL A 379 -12.09 2.65 16.22
N TYR A 380 -12.72 3.81 16.10
CA TYR A 380 -12.32 4.87 15.19
C TYR A 380 -11.80 6.07 15.97
N PHE A 381 -10.62 6.55 15.59
CA PHE A 381 -9.93 7.70 16.16
C PHE A 381 -9.66 8.71 15.05
N GLU A 382 -10.03 9.97 15.24
CA GLU A 382 -9.90 11.04 14.26
C GLU A 382 -9.42 12.32 14.93
N GLY A 383 -8.51 13.03 14.26
CA GLY A 383 -8.05 14.34 14.70
C GLY A 383 -7.77 15.31 13.56
N ILE A 384 -7.59 16.57 13.93
CA ILE A 384 -7.24 17.68 13.04
C ILE A 384 -5.99 18.36 13.57
N PHE A 385 -5.08 18.70 12.65
CA PHE A 385 -3.87 19.46 12.91
C PHE A 385 -4.05 20.91 12.42
N TYR A 386 -3.59 21.88 13.21
CA TYR A 386 -3.67 23.31 12.90
C TYR A 386 -2.28 23.95 12.99
N ASN A 387 -1.92 24.78 12.02
CA ASN A 387 -0.64 25.53 11.96
C ASN A 387 0.61 24.65 12.02
N HIS A 388 0.69 23.61 11.18
CA HIS A 388 1.82 22.69 11.07
C HIS A 388 2.54 22.74 9.72
N ASP A 389 2.24 23.73 8.87
CA ASP A 389 2.62 23.73 7.44
C ASP A 389 4.13 23.81 7.15
N ARG A 390 4.96 24.08 8.17
CA ARG A 390 6.41 24.25 8.03
C ARG A 390 7.22 23.11 8.62
N GLU A 391 6.60 22.18 9.34
CA GLU A 391 7.31 21.14 10.09
C GLU A 391 6.57 19.79 10.06
N LEU A 392 7.25 18.73 10.50
CA LEU A 392 6.71 17.38 10.54
C LEU A 392 5.56 17.23 11.56
N PHE A 393 4.47 16.58 11.15
CA PHE A 393 3.37 16.14 11.99
C PHE A 393 2.79 14.81 11.50
N TYR A 394 2.28 13.99 12.41
CA TYR A 394 1.74 12.67 12.08
C TYR A 394 0.81 12.12 13.16
N ILE A 395 0.05 11.09 12.81
CA ILE A 395 -0.83 10.31 13.69
C ILE A 395 -0.44 8.84 13.64
N GLY A 396 -0.69 8.07 14.69
CA GLY A 396 -0.27 6.67 14.68
C GLY A 396 -0.86 5.81 15.78
N VAL A 397 -0.45 4.54 15.76
CA VAL A 397 -0.85 3.49 16.69
C VAL A 397 0.39 2.80 17.24
N GLN A 398 0.49 2.68 18.56
CA GLN A 398 1.61 2.06 19.27
C GLN A 398 1.19 0.76 19.96
N ASN A 399 2.07 -0.24 19.95
CA ASN A 399 1.91 -1.44 20.76
C ASN A 399 2.12 -1.14 22.25
N THR A 400 1.18 -1.56 23.10
CA THR A 400 1.26 -1.35 24.56
C THR A 400 1.46 -2.65 25.34
N GLN A 401 1.72 -3.76 24.66
CA GLN A 401 2.01 -5.02 25.31
C GLN A 401 3.35 -4.97 26.07
N ARG A 402 3.43 -5.70 27.18
CA ARG A 402 4.65 -5.79 28.00
C ARG A 402 5.81 -6.31 27.14
N GLY A 403 6.90 -5.53 27.07
CA GLY A 403 8.08 -5.83 26.26
C GLY A 403 8.13 -5.13 24.88
N ALA A 404 7.07 -4.39 24.49
CA ALA A 404 7.11 -3.51 23.33
C ALA A 404 8.03 -2.30 23.60
N ASN A 405 8.73 -1.83 22.56
CA ASN A 405 9.57 -0.63 22.62
C ASN A 405 8.88 0.56 21.92
N ASP A 406 9.46 1.75 22.06
CA ASP A 406 8.91 2.98 21.48
C ASP A 406 8.94 3.02 19.93
N GLN A 407 9.58 2.04 19.29
CA GLN A 407 9.60 1.88 17.83
C GLN A 407 8.56 0.88 17.31
N ASP A 408 7.85 0.18 18.20
CA ASP A 408 6.78 -0.75 17.87
C ASP A 408 5.47 0.01 17.64
N ALA A 409 5.47 0.81 16.58
CA ALA A 409 4.38 1.68 16.18
C ALA A 409 4.20 1.72 14.67
N ILE A 410 3.00 2.06 14.23
CA ILE A 410 2.72 2.50 12.86
C ILE A 410 2.44 4.00 12.91
N ILE A 411 3.11 4.74 12.03
CA ILE A 411 3.02 6.19 11.91
C ILE A 411 2.51 6.52 10.51
N TYR A 412 1.45 7.32 10.41
CA TYR A 412 0.98 7.89 9.15
C TYR A 412 1.31 9.38 9.10
N ASN A 413 2.23 9.73 8.20
CA ASN A 413 2.84 11.03 8.07
C ASN A 413 2.04 11.97 7.15
N PHE A 414 2.12 13.28 7.37
CA PHE A 414 1.47 14.30 6.53
C PHE A 414 1.86 14.19 5.05
N SER A 415 3.04 13.65 4.73
CA SER A 415 3.48 13.37 3.35
C SER A 415 2.65 12.30 2.64
N GLY A 416 1.84 11.54 3.37
CA GLY A 416 1.13 10.35 2.88
C GLY A 416 1.90 9.06 3.13
N ASP A 417 3.13 9.13 3.64
CA ASP A 417 3.93 7.94 3.89
C ASP A 417 3.58 7.30 5.23
N ILE A 418 3.62 5.96 5.28
CA ILE A 418 3.53 5.19 6.51
C ILE A 418 4.93 4.73 6.93
N CYS A 419 5.29 4.92 8.20
CA CYS A 419 6.48 4.35 8.79
C CYS A 419 6.10 3.23 9.76
N HIS A 420 6.75 2.07 9.63
CA HIS A 420 6.63 0.95 10.53
C HIS A 420 7.96 0.20 10.62
N ILE A 421 8.59 0.22 11.80
CA ILE A 421 9.92 -0.33 12.08
C ILE A 421 11.05 0.36 11.30
N GLY A 422 12.00 0.98 12.01
CA GLY A 422 13.12 1.69 11.40
C GLY A 422 12.74 3.06 10.80
N ASN A 423 13.61 3.62 9.95
CA ASN A 423 13.43 4.93 9.28
C ASN A 423 12.95 4.77 7.83
N LYS A 424 12.08 3.79 7.60
CA LYS A 424 11.71 3.29 6.28
C LYS A 424 10.24 3.56 6.01
N PHE A 425 9.91 3.97 4.79
CA PHE A 425 8.61 4.53 4.43
C PHE A 425 7.88 3.66 3.40
N ILE A 426 6.60 3.45 3.64
CA ILE A 426 5.62 2.83 2.74
C ILE A 426 4.80 3.96 2.12
N SER A 427 4.89 4.11 0.80
CA SER A 427 4.17 5.14 0.05
C SER A 427 2.86 4.61 -0.53
N GLY A 428 2.04 5.52 -1.09
CA GLY A 428 0.82 5.18 -1.84
C GLY A 428 -0.48 5.65 -1.18
N ASN A 429 -0.45 6.09 0.08
CA ASN A 429 -1.57 6.83 0.65
C ASN A 429 -1.52 8.30 0.23
N ASN A 430 -2.67 8.97 0.31
CA ASN A 430 -2.74 10.41 0.07
C ASN A 430 -2.01 11.17 1.17
N LYS A 431 -1.35 12.27 0.79
CA LYS A 431 -0.88 13.28 1.74
C LYS A 431 -2.08 13.98 2.40
N PHE A 432 -1.86 14.51 3.60
CA PHE A 432 -2.84 15.36 4.28
C PHE A 432 -2.17 16.64 4.79
N ILE A 433 -2.94 17.72 4.85
CA ILE A 433 -2.49 19.05 5.31
C ILE A 433 -3.26 19.47 6.57
N CYS A 434 -2.93 20.64 7.12
CA CYS A 434 -3.71 21.22 8.21
C CYS A 434 -5.19 21.37 7.83
N ASP A 435 -6.05 21.43 8.85
CA ASP A 435 -7.51 21.56 8.73
C ASP A 435 -8.26 20.35 8.14
N GLN A 436 -7.55 19.36 7.59
CA GLN A 436 -8.13 18.08 7.18
C GLN A 436 -8.32 17.13 8.35
N LYS A 437 -9.32 16.25 8.24
CA LYS A 437 -9.57 15.18 9.19
C LYS A 437 -8.72 13.97 8.85
N VAL A 438 -7.94 13.49 9.80
CA VAL A 438 -7.14 12.27 9.63
C VAL A 438 -7.62 11.23 10.64
N GLY A 439 -8.02 10.08 10.13
CA GLY A 439 -8.65 9.01 10.89
C GLY A 439 -7.87 7.70 10.86
N ILE A 440 -7.99 6.92 11.93
CA ILE A 440 -7.50 5.56 12.04
C ILE A 440 -8.64 4.69 12.59
N GLU A 441 -9.01 3.64 11.87
CA GLU A 441 -9.88 2.58 12.39
C GLU A 441 -9.03 1.37 12.77
N VAL A 442 -9.26 0.82 13.97
CA VAL A 442 -8.71 -0.48 14.39
C VAL A 442 -9.85 -1.47 14.58
N ASN A 443 -9.77 -2.61 13.90
CA ASN A 443 -10.68 -3.74 14.06
C ASN A 443 -9.95 -4.86 14.80
N LEU A 444 -10.16 -4.94 16.12
CA LEU A 444 -9.56 -5.96 16.97
C LEU A 444 -10.42 -7.24 17.07
N ILE A 445 -11.57 -7.29 16.39
CA ILE A 445 -12.46 -8.46 16.35
C ILE A 445 -12.10 -9.37 15.17
N SER A 446 -11.68 -8.78 14.04
CA SER A 446 -11.33 -9.55 12.85
C SER A 446 -10.09 -10.42 13.07
N ILE A 447 -10.02 -11.53 12.34
CA ILE A 447 -8.84 -12.39 12.26
C ILE A 447 -8.45 -12.49 10.78
N PRO A 448 -7.34 -11.87 10.35
CA PRO A 448 -6.40 -11.09 11.16
C PRO A 448 -6.98 -9.76 11.66
N ARG A 449 -6.46 -9.23 12.77
CA ARG A 449 -6.83 -7.89 13.30
C ARG A 449 -6.36 -6.82 12.35
N LYS A 450 -7.15 -5.78 12.10
CA LYS A 450 -6.87 -4.79 11.03
C LYS A 450 -6.73 -3.36 11.54
N LEU A 451 -5.96 -2.55 10.82
CA LEU A 451 -5.83 -1.10 10.97
C LEU A 451 -5.96 -0.43 9.60
N THR A 452 -6.84 0.56 9.49
CA THR A 452 -7.13 1.29 8.25
C THR A 452 -7.05 2.80 8.47
N PHE A 453 -6.46 3.53 7.53
CA PHE A 453 -6.32 4.99 7.58
C PHE A 453 -7.38 5.70 6.74
N PHE A 454 -7.73 6.93 7.14
CA PHE A 454 -8.70 7.78 6.47
C PHE A 454 -8.20 9.22 6.39
N VAL A 455 -8.46 9.91 5.27
CA VAL A 455 -8.25 11.36 5.11
C VAL A 455 -9.56 11.96 4.60
N ASP A 456 -10.13 12.92 5.34
CA ASP A 456 -11.47 13.49 5.13
C ASP A 456 -12.57 12.42 4.95
N GLY A 457 -12.45 11.32 5.70
CA GLY A 457 -13.36 10.17 5.63
C GLY A 457 -13.14 9.24 4.44
N ILE A 458 -12.14 9.51 3.58
CA ILE A 458 -11.78 8.65 2.45
C ILE A 458 -10.77 7.60 2.90
N GLU A 459 -11.13 6.32 2.74
CA GLU A 459 -10.27 5.17 3.05
C GLU A 459 -8.99 5.17 2.21
N GLN A 460 -7.86 4.89 2.86
CA GLN A 460 -6.54 4.87 2.21
C GLN A 460 -6.13 3.46 1.76
N PRO A 461 -5.34 3.32 0.67
CA PRO A 461 -5.03 2.02 0.07
C PRO A 461 -4.12 1.12 0.92
N ASN A 462 -3.23 1.67 1.73
CA ASN A 462 -2.37 0.88 2.61
C ASN A 462 -3.05 0.65 3.97
N GLN A 463 -3.29 -0.61 4.31
CA GLN A 463 -3.86 -1.05 5.59
C GLN A 463 -2.94 -2.06 6.27
N PHE A 464 -3.02 -2.20 7.58
CA PHE A 464 -2.22 -3.16 8.34
C PHE A 464 -3.05 -4.31 8.92
N VAL A 465 -2.48 -5.50 8.94
CA VAL A 465 -3.07 -6.73 9.50
C VAL A 465 -2.16 -7.32 10.57
N ASP A 466 -2.72 -8.22 11.39
CA ASP A 466 -2.04 -8.84 12.55
C ASP A 466 -1.53 -7.82 13.58
N ILE A 467 -2.20 -6.66 13.68
CA ILE A 467 -1.88 -5.64 14.66
C ILE A 467 -1.92 -6.19 16.11
N PRO A 468 -1.21 -5.60 17.08
CA PRO A 468 -1.19 -6.05 18.47
C PRO A 468 -2.58 -6.09 19.13
N LYS A 469 -2.73 -6.93 20.15
CA LYS A 469 -4.01 -7.05 20.89
C LYS A 469 -4.29 -5.86 21.82
N SER A 470 -3.28 -5.05 22.10
CA SER A 470 -3.31 -3.91 23.01
C SER A 470 -2.59 -2.75 22.35
N ILE A 471 -3.33 -1.72 21.97
CA ILE A 471 -2.82 -0.58 21.21
C ILE A 471 -3.20 0.74 21.85
N ARG A 472 -2.41 1.77 21.57
CA ARG A 472 -2.68 3.16 21.97
C ARG A 472 -2.57 4.07 20.75
N PHE A 473 -3.51 4.99 20.61
CA PHE A 473 -3.42 6.04 19.60
C PHE A 473 -2.49 7.17 20.07
N PHE A 474 -1.81 7.80 19.12
CA PHE A 474 -1.00 8.98 19.41
C PHE A 474 -0.97 9.95 18.23
N ALA A 475 -0.56 11.18 18.50
CA ALA A 475 -0.24 12.18 17.50
C ALA A 475 1.12 12.83 17.81
N PHE A 476 1.74 13.43 16.81
CA PHE A 476 3.01 14.14 16.94
C PHE A 476 2.95 15.49 16.26
N THR A 477 3.51 16.50 16.93
CA THR A 477 3.53 17.89 16.47
C THR A 477 4.90 18.50 16.73
N LYS A 478 5.51 19.15 15.73
CA LYS A 478 6.82 19.81 15.88
C LYS A 478 6.75 21.33 15.85
N GLN A 479 5.86 21.91 15.04
CA GLN A 479 5.76 23.37 14.86
C GLN A 479 5.42 24.10 16.17
N ARG A 480 5.89 25.34 16.31
CA ARG A 480 5.52 26.20 17.45
C ARG A 480 4.16 26.85 17.18
N TYR A 481 3.40 27.12 18.23
CA TYR A 481 2.04 27.68 18.13
C TYR A 481 1.06 26.82 17.32
N SER A 482 1.37 25.54 17.17
CA SER A 482 0.52 24.58 16.49
C SER A 482 -0.42 23.87 17.46
N GLN A 483 -1.48 23.28 16.93
CA GLN A 483 -2.53 22.66 17.73
C GLN A 483 -2.96 21.33 17.11
N PHE A 484 -3.22 20.33 17.96
CA PHE A 484 -3.84 19.07 17.57
C PHE A 484 -5.12 18.88 18.37
N ARG A 485 -6.23 18.56 17.70
CA ARG A 485 -7.52 18.30 18.35
C ARG A 485 -8.07 16.94 17.94
N VAL A 486 -8.50 16.15 18.92
CA VAL A 486 -9.27 14.92 18.67
C VAL A 486 -10.71 15.30 18.34
N THR A 487 -11.22 14.92 17.17
CA THR A 487 -12.59 15.23 16.74
C THR A 487 -13.54 14.07 16.92
N ARG A 488 -13.05 12.83 16.80
CA ARG A 488 -13.83 11.62 17.08
C ARG A 488 -12.94 10.61 17.76
N PHE A 489 -13.45 10.03 18.83
CA PHE A 489 -12.89 8.83 19.41
C PHE A 489 -14.06 7.97 19.86
N GLU A 490 -14.31 6.88 19.15
CA GLU A 490 -15.57 6.16 19.31
C GLU A 490 -15.43 4.68 19.01
N ARG A 491 -16.22 3.89 19.72
CA ARG A 491 -16.39 2.46 19.50
C ARG A 491 -17.54 2.23 18.54
N ARG A 492 -17.34 1.39 17.54
CA ARG A 492 -18.33 1.09 16.50
C ARG A 492 -18.75 -0.38 16.53
N ALA A 493 -20.00 -0.63 16.16
CA ALA A 493 -20.54 -1.99 16.00
C ALA A 493 -20.06 -2.63 14.69
N THR A 494 -19.91 -1.83 13.64
CA THR A 494 -19.48 -2.26 12.31
C THR A 494 -18.26 -1.45 11.83
N SER A 495 -17.43 -2.10 11.01
CA SER A 495 -16.27 -1.47 10.37
C SER A 495 -16.75 -0.52 9.28
N GLN A 496 -16.13 0.66 9.19
CA GLN A 496 -16.42 1.59 8.08
C GLN A 496 -15.55 1.31 6.86
N ALA A 497 -14.43 0.60 7.06
CA ALA A 497 -13.56 0.18 5.98
C ALA A 497 -14.31 -0.80 5.08
N LYS A 498 -14.46 -0.43 3.80
CA LYS A 498 -15.12 -1.25 2.78
C LYS A 498 -14.11 -1.92 1.86
N GLY A 499 -12.85 -1.51 1.93
CA GLY A 499 -11.80 -1.87 0.98
C GLY A 499 -11.81 -0.92 -0.20
N VAL A 500 -10.62 -0.51 -0.62
CA VAL A 500 -10.39 0.26 -1.85
C VAL A 500 -9.68 -0.60 -2.90
N ALA A 501 -9.91 -0.30 -4.18
CA ALA A 501 -9.23 -0.97 -5.28
C ALA A 501 -7.70 -0.83 -5.14
N ASN A 502 -6.97 -1.90 -5.44
CA ASN A 502 -5.51 -1.98 -5.27
C ASN A 502 -5.01 -1.72 -3.83
N SER A 503 -5.86 -1.99 -2.83
CA SER A 503 -5.42 -1.91 -1.43
C SER A 503 -4.37 -2.97 -1.09
N LEU A 504 -3.38 -2.58 -0.29
CA LEU A 504 -2.28 -3.43 0.17
C LEU A 504 -2.43 -3.72 1.66
N ASN A 505 -2.25 -4.99 2.03
CA ASN A 505 -2.32 -5.49 3.41
C ASN A 505 -0.91 -5.71 3.96
N TRP A 506 -0.47 -4.86 4.86
CA TRP A 506 0.84 -4.93 5.52
C TRP A 506 0.73 -5.63 6.87
N ILE A 507 1.46 -6.71 7.07
CA ILE A 507 1.57 -7.41 8.35
C ILE A 507 2.39 -6.56 9.34
N TRP A 508 1.86 -6.35 10.54
CA TRP A 508 2.57 -5.74 11.67
C TRP A 508 3.81 -6.56 12.07
N GLY A 509 4.88 -5.88 12.47
CA GLY A 509 6.10 -6.50 12.97
C GLY A 509 7.11 -6.85 11.87
N ILE A 510 6.83 -6.51 10.62
CA ILE A 510 7.69 -6.82 9.46
C ILE A 510 8.40 -5.55 9.01
N ASP A 511 9.73 -5.57 8.97
CA ASP A 511 10.50 -4.57 8.23
C ASP A 511 10.53 -4.98 6.75
N TYR A 512 9.64 -4.39 5.96
CA TYR A 512 9.48 -4.69 4.53
C TYR A 512 10.68 -4.28 3.67
N ILE A 513 11.55 -3.41 4.19
CA ILE A 513 12.75 -2.96 3.48
C ILE A 513 13.97 -3.77 3.95
N ASP A 514 13.89 -4.45 5.10
CA ASP A 514 14.91 -5.41 5.52
C ASP A 514 14.62 -6.78 4.90
N THR A 515 15.30 -7.04 3.79
CA THR A 515 15.16 -8.29 3.04
C THR A 515 15.91 -9.46 3.69
N THR A 516 16.57 -9.27 4.83
CA THR A 516 17.30 -10.35 5.53
C THR A 516 16.38 -11.49 5.97
N ALA A 517 15.08 -11.26 6.19
CA ALA A 517 14.20 -12.37 6.55
C ALA A 517 14.11 -13.44 5.43
N LEU A 518 14.38 -13.08 4.16
CA LEU A 518 14.48 -14.04 3.06
C LEU A 518 15.67 -15.01 3.21
N SER A 519 16.72 -14.66 3.95
CA SER A 519 17.86 -15.56 4.19
C SER A 519 17.63 -16.53 5.36
N LEU A 520 16.54 -16.37 6.13
CA LEU A 520 16.26 -17.23 7.28
C LEU A 520 15.92 -18.67 6.83
N PRO A 521 16.64 -19.69 7.34
CA PRO A 521 16.33 -21.07 7.04
C PRO A 521 15.04 -21.50 7.75
N LEU A 522 14.32 -22.46 7.19
CA LEU A 522 13.05 -22.94 7.76
C LEU A 522 13.25 -23.98 8.86
N ILE A 523 13.86 -23.55 9.96
CA ILE A 523 14.22 -24.42 11.09
C ILE A 523 13.35 -24.06 12.30
N GLY A 524 13.02 -25.06 13.12
CA GLY A 524 12.25 -24.90 14.35
C GLY A 524 10.98 -25.73 14.38
N ASP A 525 10.15 -25.47 15.39
CA ASP A 525 8.81 -26.04 15.48
C ASP A 525 7.85 -25.46 14.42
N GLU A 526 6.67 -26.06 14.29
CA GLU A 526 5.66 -25.63 13.31
C GLU A 526 5.25 -24.16 13.43
N ILE A 527 5.25 -23.60 14.64
CA ILE A 527 4.88 -22.20 14.87
C ILE A 527 6.00 -21.28 14.39
N GLN A 528 7.24 -21.63 14.71
CA GLN A 528 8.44 -20.91 14.27
C GLN A 528 8.56 -20.94 12.75
N LYS A 529 8.39 -22.11 12.12
CA LYS A 529 8.41 -22.25 10.66
C LYS A 529 7.33 -21.39 9.99
N LYS A 530 6.09 -21.45 10.49
CA LYS A 530 4.99 -20.62 9.96
C LYS A 530 5.28 -19.13 10.09
N LYS A 531 5.87 -18.70 11.21
CA LYS A 531 6.27 -17.30 11.40
C LYS A 531 7.34 -16.89 10.37
N ILE A 532 8.40 -17.68 10.18
CA ILE A 532 9.44 -17.40 9.19
C ILE A 532 8.84 -17.35 7.78
N GLN A 533 8.00 -18.33 7.41
CA GLN A 533 7.31 -18.31 6.11
C GLN A 533 6.46 -17.06 5.93
N GLN A 534 5.70 -16.66 6.95
CA GLN A 534 4.86 -15.46 6.88
C GLN A 534 5.70 -14.20 6.66
N GLN A 535 6.83 -14.06 7.36
CA GLN A 535 7.76 -12.93 7.16
C GLN A 535 8.31 -12.90 5.73
N GLN A 536 8.75 -14.05 5.22
CA GLN A 536 9.29 -14.17 3.87
C GLN A 536 8.25 -13.84 2.81
N LYS A 537 7.03 -14.40 2.93
CA LYS A 537 5.93 -14.14 2.00
C LYS A 537 5.54 -12.66 2.00
N ALA A 538 5.54 -12.01 3.17
CA ALA A 538 5.24 -10.59 3.28
C ALA A 538 6.26 -9.73 2.52
N ILE A 539 7.56 -10.04 2.63
CA ILE A 539 8.61 -9.36 1.86
C ILE A 539 8.44 -9.61 0.35
N CYS A 540 8.17 -10.86 -0.05
CA CYS A 540 7.89 -11.19 -1.43
C CYS A 540 6.71 -10.41 -2.01
N GLN A 541 5.60 -10.33 -1.27
CA GLN A 541 4.42 -9.55 -1.65
C GLN A 541 4.73 -8.06 -1.75
N TYR A 542 5.56 -7.52 -0.85
CA TYR A 542 6.01 -6.14 -0.96
C TYR A 542 6.78 -5.88 -2.25
N ILE A 543 7.72 -6.76 -2.61
CA ILE A 543 8.50 -6.64 -3.84
C ILE A 543 7.57 -6.66 -5.05
N ASP A 544 6.63 -7.61 -5.10
CA ASP A 544 5.65 -7.67 -6.18
C ASP A 544 4.82 -6.38 -6.24
N ASN A 545 4.19 -5.96 -5.14
CA ASN A 545 3.37 -4.75 -5.11
C ASN A 545 4.14 -3.47 -5.49
N LYS A 546 5.41 -3.37 -5.12
CA LYS A 546 6.24 -2.18 -5.38
C LYS A 546 6.66 -2.06 -6.86
N PHE A 547 6.97 -3.19 -7.49
CA PHE A 547 7.62 -3.22 -8.80
C PHE A 547 6.73 -3.77 -9.92
N ASN A 548 5.62 -4.44 -9.60
CA ASN A 548 4.66 -4.89 -10.59
C ASN A 548 4.04 -3.67 -11.29
N GLY A 549 4.08 -3.66 -12.62
CA GLY A 549 3.64 -2.52 -13.42
C GLY A 549 4.60 -1.31 -13.44
N ASN A 550 5.55 -1.21 -12.51
CA ASN A 550 6.45 -0.05 -12.33
C ASN A 550 7.81 -0.24 -13.04
N GLU A 551 8.32 0.82 -13.66
CA GLU A 551 9.60 0.80 -14.39
C GLU A 551 10.83 1.10 -13.53
N ASP A 552 10.70 1.20 -12.19
CA ASP A 552 11.81 1.46 -11.25
C ASP A 552 12.96 0.42 -11.32
N GLU A 553 13.86 0.63 -12.27
CA GLU A 553 15.03 -0.21 -12.55
C GLU A 553 16.09 -0.07 -11.46
N GLN A 554 16.35 1.15 -10.99
CA GLN A 554 17.32 1.40 -9.93
C GLN A 554 16.92 0.68 -8.63
N GLY A 555 15.64 0.72 -8.26
CA GLY A 555 15.13 -0.01 -7.10
C GLY A 555 15.29 -1.53 -7.24
N ARG A 556 15.06 -2.09 -8.45
CA ARG A 556 15.31 -3.53 -8.71
C ARG A 556 16.79 -3.88 -8.59
N LEU A 557 17.69 -3.07 -9.14
CA LEU A 557 19.14 -3.27 -9.03
C LEU A 557 19.61 -3.25 -7.57
N GLN A 558 19.10 -2.31 -6.76
CA GLN A 558 19.40 -2.25 -5.32
C GLN A 558 18.96 -3.52 -4.58
N LEU A 559 17.80 -4.09 -4.91
CA LEU A 559 17.35 -5.36 -4.31
C LEU A 559 18.23 -6.56 -4.72
N ILE A 560 18.70 -6.59 -5.97
CA ILE A 560 19.66 -7.60 -6.44
C ILE A 560 20.97 -7.47 -5.65
N GLU A 561 21.46 -6.25 -5.47
CA GLU A 561 22.67 -5.98 -4.67
C GLU A 561 22.51 -6.37 -3.21
N ALA A 562 21.32 -6.13 -2.63
CA ALA A 562 20.95 -6.53 -1.28
C ALA A 562 20.78 -8.06 -1.11
N GLY A 563 20.90 -8.85 -2.18
CA GLY A 563 20.89 -10.32 -2.13
C GLY A 563 19.50 -10.95 -2.17
N VAL A 564 18.46 -10.19 -2.54
CA VAL A 564 17.07 -10.71 -2.64
C VAL A 564 16.98 -11.89 -3.59
N THR A 565 17.51 -11.74 -4.81
CA THR A 565 17.47 -12.79 -5.83
C THR A 565 18.26 -14.03 -5.40
N VAL A 566 19.42 -13.84 -4.76
CA VAL A 566 20.24 -14.93 -4.21
C VAL A 566 19.46 -15.74 -3.17
N ASN A 567 18.75 -15.05 -2.26
CA ASN A 567 17.95 -15.70 -1.23
C ASN A 567 16.76 -16.46 -1.82
N LEU A 568 16.04 -15.86 -2.77
CA LEU A 568 14.92 -16.53 -3.48
C LEU A 568 15.39 -17.78 -4.23
N LEU A 569 16.49 -17.68 -4.98
CA LEU A 569 17.07 -18.84 -5.68
C LEU A 569 17.50 -19.94 -4.71
N THR A 570 18.06 -19.58 -3.56
CA THR A 570 18.44 -20.54 -2.53
C THR A 570 17.20 -21.22 -1.92
N ILE A 571 16.10 -20.49 -1.72
CA ILE A 571 14.81 -21.09 -1.32
C ILE A 571 14.35 -22.09 -2.39
N PHE A 572 14.39 -21.73 -3.68
CA PHE A 572 13.98 -22.61 -4.77
C PHE A 572 14.82 -23.87 -4.88
N GLU A 573 16.11 -23.80 -4.56
CA GLU A 573 17.02 -24.95 -4.60
C GLU A 573 16.85 -25.90 -3.41
N THR A 574 16.60 -25.35 -2.21
CA THR A 574 16.79 -26.09 -0.95
C THR A 574 15.49 -26.44 -0.21
N ARG A 575 14.42 -25.66 -0.39
CA ARG A 575 13.17 -25.85 0.37
C ARG A 575 12.30 -26.95 -0.25
N GLU A 576 11.58 -27.72 0.56
CA GLU A 576 10.61 -28.69 0.05
C GLU A 576 9.60 -28.03 -0.88
N LEU A 577 9.28 -28.67 -2.01
CA LEU A 577 8.51 -28.03 -3.08
C LEU A 577 7.15 -27.53 -2.58
N ASN A 578 6.44 -28.32 -1.77
CA ASN A 578 5.14 -27.98 -1.20
C ASN A 578 5.16 -26.79 -0.22
N GLU A 579 6.33 -26.39 0.28
CA GLU A 579 6.49 -25.21 1.14
C GLU A 579 6.79 -23.92 0.34
N ILE A 580 7.07 -24.05 -0.96
CA ILE A 580 7.27 -22.92 -1.88
C ILE A 580 5.91 -22.51 -2.44
N THR A 581 5.35 -21.41 -1.93
CA THR A 581 4.08 -20.86 -2.40
C THR A 581 4.26 -19.73 -3.41
N GLU A 582 3.18 -19.34 -4.11
CA GLU A 582 3.17 -18.33 -5.18
C GLU A 582 3.97 -17.04 -4.89
N PRO A 583 3.88 -16.40 -3.71
CA PRO A 583 4.61 -15.15 -3.47
C PRO A 583 6.12 -15.21 -3.77
N TYR A 584 6.77 -16.35 -3.51
CA TYR A 584 8.21 -16.47 -3.73
C TYR A 584 8.58 -16.34 -5.21
N ILE A 585 7.81 -17.00 -6.10
CA ILE A 585 8.07 -16.95 -7.54
C ILE A 585 7.56 -15.65 -8.16
N ASP A 586 6.46 -15.09 -7.65
CA ASP A 586 5.94 -13.79 -8.09
C ASP A 586 7.00 -12.69 -7.87
N ALA A 587 7.60 -12.67 -6.68
CA ALA A 587 8.67 -11.74 -6.36
C ALA A 587 9.92 -11.92 -7.24
N PHE A 588 10.28 -13.16 -7.58
CA PHE A 588 11.40 -13.42 -8.49
C PHE A 588 11.07 -12.99 -9.93
N PHE A 589 9.84 -13.21 -10.36
CA PHE A 589 9.38 -12.90 -11.72
C PHE A 589 9.54 -11.42 -12.08
N ILE A 590 9.38 -10.51 -11.11
CA ILE A 590 9.65 -9.07 -11.23
C ILE A 590 11.03 -8.75 -11.81
N PHE A 591 12.05 -9.53 -11.47
CA PHE A 591 13.41 -9.31 -11.94
C PHE A 591 13.64 -9.83 -13.37
N THR A 592 12.63 -10.43 -13.99
CA THR A 592 12.71 -11.04 -15.33
C THR A 592 11.62 -10.58 -16.30
N SER A 593 10.50 -10.01 -15.83
CA SER A 593 9.33 -9.71 -16.67
C SER A 593 9.40 -8.37 -17.41
N LYS A 594 10.20 -7.44 -16.89
CA LYS A 594 10.51 -6.12 -17.46
C LYS A 594 11.98 -5.77 -17.20
N SER A 595 12.87 -6.73 -17.44
CA SER A 595 14.30 -6.58 -17.19
C SER A 595 15.01 -5.87 -18.35
N SER A 596 15.96 -5.01 -18.00
CA SER A 596 17.00 -4.56 -18.91
C SER A 596 18.11 -5.60 -18.98
N ASP A 597 18.98 -5.48 -19.99
CA ASP A 597 20.19 -6.30 -20.09
C ASP A 597 21.05 -6.19 -18.81
N GLU A 598 21.08 -5.02 -18.15
CA GLU A 598 21.81 -4.81 -16.90
C GLU A 598 21.21 -5.61 -15.72
N ILE A 599 19.89 -5.59 -15.54
CA ILE A 599 19.20 -6.36 -14.49
C ILE A 599 19.52 -7.85 -14.61
N VAL A 600 19.37 -8.42 -15.81
CA VAL A 600 19.61 -9.86 -16.04
C VAL A 600 21.08 -10.22 -15.82
N GLN A 601 22.01 -9.39 -16.32
CA GLN A 601 23.44 -9.61 -16.12
C GLN A 601 23.82 -9.60 -14.64
N GLN A 602 23.31 -8.63 -13.86
CA GLN A 602 23.58 -8.57 -12.41
C GLN A 602 22.96 -9.76 -11.68
N LEU A 603 21.73 -10.16 -12.03
CA LEU A 603 21.07 -11.32 -11.43
C LEU A 603 21.90 -12.60 -11.63
N ILE A 604 22.34 -12.88 -12.86
CA ILE A 604 23.16 -14.05 -13.19
C ILE A 604 24.52 -13.99 -12.48
N LYS A 605 25.15 -12.80 -12.46
CA LYS A 605 26.45 -12.60 -11.79
C LYS A 605 26.39 -12.91 -10.29
N LYS A 606 25.25 -12.66 -9.64
CA LYS A 606 25.07 -12.91 -8.20
C LYS A 606 24.88 -14.39 -7.89
N LYS A 607 24.07 -15.11 -8.66
CA LYS A 607 23.86 -16.56 -8.53
C LYS A 607 23.22 -17.11 -9.80
N ASP A 608 23.65 -18.30 -10.24
CA ASP A 608 23.04 -18.99 -11.38
C ASP A 608 21.56 -19.28 -11.09
N PRO A 609 20.61 -18.72 -11.87
CA PRO A 609 19.19 -18.89 -11.60
C PRO A 609 18.63 -20.25 -12.02
N PHE A 610 19.32 -20.98 -12.90
CA PHE A 610 18.74 -22.17 -13.54
C PHE A 610 18.50 -23.34 -12.58
N PRO A 611 19.40 -23.73 -11.66
CA PRO A 611 19.16 -24.87 -10.77
C PRO A 611 17.86 -24.75 -9.96
N GLY A 612 17.62 -23.57 -9.35
CA GLY A 612 16.40 -23.30 -8.59
C GLY A 612 15.14 -23.25 -9.46
N LEU A 613 15.16 -22.49 -10.57
CA LEU A 613 14.00 -22.36 -11.45
C LEU A 613 13.63 -23.69 -12.12
N ILE A 614 14.61 -24.45 -12.61
CA ILE A 614 14.39 -25.77 -13.23
C ILE A 614 13.77 -26.75 -12.23
N ARG A 615 14.16 -26.70 -10.96
CA ARG A 615 13.56 -27.51 -9.90
C ARG A 615 12.06 -27.21 -9.71
N LEU A 616 11.66 -25.95 -9.84
CA LEU A 616 10.24 -25.55 -9.73
C LEU A 616 9.36 -26.07 -10.87
N LEU A 617 9.92 -26.60 -11.96
CA LEU A 617 9.11 -27.20 -13.03
C LEU A 617 8.42 -28.51 -12.61
N ASP A 618 8.86 -29.13 -11.51
CA ASP A 618 8.19 -30.30 -10.90
C ASP A 618 7.10 -29.91 -9.88
N HIS A 619 6.84 -28.61 -9.71
CA HIS A 619 5.89 -28.15 -8.71
C HIS A 619 4.43 -28.50 -9.10
N SER A 620 3.59 -28.86 -8.13
CA SER A 620 2.19 -29.27 -8.39
C SER A 620 1.24 -28.10 -8.69
N ASN A 621 1.60 -26.89 -8.27
CA ASN A 621 0.87 -25.66 -8.58
C ASN A 621 1.31 -25.11 -9.95
N ASP A 622 0.36 -25.05 -10.88
CA ASP A 622 0.54 -24.57 -12.26
C ASP A 622 1.06 -23.14 -12.36
N GLN A 623 0.65 -22.24 -11.46
CA GLN A 623 1.12 -20.84 -11.47
C GLN A 623 2.63 -20.77 -11.23
N ILE A 624 3.13 -21.59 -10.30
CA ILE A 624 4.56 -21.65 -9.99
C ILE A 624 5.36 -22.20 -11.16
N VAL A 625 4.87 -23.27 -11.80
CA VAL A 625 5.48 -23.82 -13.01
C VAL A 625 5.48 -22.78 -14.13
N SER A 626 4.36 -22.08 -14.33
CA SER A 626 4.16 -21.04 -15.34
C SER A 626 5.18 -19.91 -15.20
N TYR A 627 5.30 -19.34 -14.00
CA TYR A 627 6.20 -18.22 -13.76
C TYR A 627 7.66 -18.66 -13.80
N SER A 628 7.98 -19.87 -13.34
CA SER A 628 9.32 -20.42 -13.47
C SER A 628 9.77 -20.55 -14.93
N ILE A 629 8.98 -21.24 -15.78
CA ILE A 629 9.34 -21.39 -17.20
C ILE A 629 9.33 -20.04 -17.95
N THR A 630 8.47 -19.11 -17.52
CA THR A 630 8.43 -17.76 -18.09
C THR A 630 9.67 -16.95 -17.73
N SER A 631 10.13 -16.98 -16.47
CA SER A 631 11.38 -16.38 -16.03
C SER A 631 12.60 -16.96 -16.75
N ILE A 632 12.64 -18.29 -16.93
CA ILE A 632 13.70 -18.95 -17.71
C ILE A 632 13.73 -18.42 -19.16
N ASP A 633 12.58 -18.37 -19.84
CA ASP A 633 12.51 -17.86 -21.22
C ASP A 633 12.92 -16.38 -21.32
N ASN A 634 12.52 -15.55 -20.34
CA ASN A 634 12.91 -14.14 -20.32
C ASN A 634 14.43 -13.97 -20.17
N ILE A 635 15.07 -14.75 -19.29
CA ILE A 635 16.53 -14.78 -19.16
C ILE A 635 17.18 -15.24 -20.48
N PHE A 636 16.63 -16.24 -21.16
CA PHE A 636 17.12 -16.66 -22.47
C PHE A 636 16.99 -15.56 -23.53
N ILE A 637 15.88 -14.82 -23.53
CA ILE A 637 15.68 -13.70 -24.45
C ILE A 637 16.79 -12.66 -24.27
N ASP A 638 17.00 -12.19 -23.04
CA ASP A 638 17.93 -11.08 -22.78
C ASP A 638 19.40 -11.52 -23.00
N MET A 639 19.78 -12.70 -22.52
CA MET A 639 21.13 -13.25 -22.80
C MET A 639 21.33 -13.57 -24.29
N GLY A 640 20.26 -13.91 -25.00
CA GLY A 640 20.28 -14.20 -26.43
C GLY A 640 20.50 -12.96 -27.29
N LYS A 641 19.88 -11.81 -26.95
CA LYS A 641 19.96 -10.55 -27.72
C LYS A 641 21.39 -10.04 -27.89
N GLY A 642 22.18 -10.05 -26.82
CA GLY A 642 23.57 -9.55 -26.82
C GLY A 642 24.61 -10.49 -27.42
N SER A 643 24.22 -11.68 -27.89
CA SER A 643 25.15 -12.73 -28.36
C SER A 643 25.19 -12.87 -29.87
N ASP A 644 26.30 -13.42 -30.39
CA ASP A 644 26.41 -13.79 -31.80
C ASP A 644 25.35 -14.84 -32.15
N GLN A 645 24.43 -14.48 -33.04
CA GLN A 645 23.33 -15.33 -33.44
C GLN A 645 23.79 -16.56 -34.23
N ASN A 646 25.02 -16.60 -34.75
CA ASN A 646 25.59 -17.75 -35.46
C ASN A 646 26.29 -18.73 -34.52
N GLN A 647 26.40 -18.40 -33.23
CA GLN A 647 26.96 -19.26 -32.20
C GLN A 647 25.86 -19.89 -31.34
N PRO A 648 26.17 -21.01 -30.64
CA PRO A 648 25.28 -21.60 -29.64
C PRO A 648 24.77 -20.58 -28.62
N HIS A 649 23.58 -20.82 -28.08
CA HIS A 649 22.98 -19.92 -27.08
C HIS A 649 23.87 -19.82 -25.82
N PRO A 650 24.14 -18.63 -25.25
CA PRO A 650 25.04 -18.47 -24.09
C PRO A 650 24.63 -19.30 -22.88
N CYS A 651 23.32 -19.44 -22.64
CA CYS A 651 22.78 -20.23 -21.53
C CYS A 651 22.79 -21.75 -21.76
N PHE A 652 23.18 -22.26 -22.95
CA PHE A 652 23.10 -23.70 -23.23
C PHE A 652 23.88 -24.52 -22.22
N GLN A 653 25.15 -24.16 -21.99
CA GLN A 653 26.04 -24.95 -21.14
C GLN A 653 25.59 -24.98 -19.68
N THR A 654 25.15 -23.85 -19.13
CA THR A 654 24.71 -23.76 -17.72
C THR A 654 23.42 -24.55 -17.50
N VAL A 655 22.46 -24.47 -18.44
CA VAL A 655 21.20 -25.21 -18.38
C VAL A 655 21.43 -26.71 -18.57
N GLU A 656 22.35 -27.10 -19.45
CA GLU A 656 22.71 -28.51 -19.64
C GLU A 656 23.35 -29.10 -18.36
N GLN A 657 24.25 -28.35 -17.71
CA GLN A 657 24.95 -28.80 -16.50
C GLN A 657 24.03 -29.09 -15.31
N CYS A 658 22.89 -28.40 -15.20
CA CYS A 658 21.88 -28.67 -14.18
C CYS A 658 20.78 -29.65 -14.62
N GLY A 659 20.93 -30.29 -15.79
CA GLY A 659 19.93 -31.20 -16.36
C GLY A 659 18.65 -30.50 -16.85
N GLY A 660 18.70 -29.18 -17.02
CA GLY A 660 17.53 -28.36 -17.35
C GLY A 660 16.97 -28.60 -18.74
N VAL A 661 17.79 -28.98 -19.73
CA VAL A 661 17.33 -29.27 -21.10
C VAL A 661 16.33 -30.43 -21.10
N GLU A 662 16.69 -31.56 -20.48
CA GLU A 662 15.81 -32.73 -20.36
C GLU A 662 14.58 -32.44 -19.50
N LYS A 663 14.70 -31.58 -18.48
CA LYS A 663 13.59 -31.19 -17.62
C LYS A 663 12.55 -30.34 -18.35
N ILE A 664 12.99 -29.34 -19.11
CA ILE A 664 12.10 -28.52 -19.95
C ILE A 664 11.48 -29.40 -21.06
N PHE A 665 12.24 -30.32 -21.65
CA PHE A 665 11.69 -31.25 -22.63
C PHE A 665 10.65 -32.21 -22.01
N THR A 666 10.85 -32.65 -20.77
CA THR A 666 9.86 -33.44 -20.03
C THR A 666 8.57 -32.66 -19.83
N LEU A 667 8.64 -31.39 -19.41
CA LEU A 667 7.48 -30.52 -19.29
C LEU A 667 6.73 -30.36 -20.62
N PHE A 668 7.46 -30.22 -21.74
CA PHE A 668 6.88 -30.25 -23.09
C PHE A 668 6.13 -31.56 -23.38
N LYS A 669 6.73 -32.71 -23.06
CA LYS A 669 6.13 -34.04 -23.29
C LYS A 669 4.89 -34.29 -22.44
N MET A 670 4.86 -33.81 -21.19
CA MET A 670 3.71 -33.98 -20.29
C MET A 670 2.45 -33.32 -20.84
N ASN A 671 2.58 -32.26 -21.64
CA ASN A 671 1.46 -31.59 -22.34
C ASN A 671 0.27 -31.27 -21.41
N LEU A 672 0.55 -30.87 -20.16
CA LEU A 672 -0.48 -30.60 -19.16
C LEU A 672 -1.34 -29.38 -19.52
N ASN A 673 -0.71 -28.37 -20.13
CA ASN A 673 -1.32 -27.09 -20.50
C ASN A 673 -0.66 -26.59 -21.79
N LYS A 674 -1.44 -26.00 -22.70
CA LYS A 674 -0.95 -25.34 -23.91
C LYS A 674 0.16 -24.33 -23.60
N GLN A 675 0.00 -23.50 -22.58
CA GLN A 675 1.01 -22.52 -22.20
C GLN A 675 2.35 -23.17 -21.87
N PHE A 676 2.34 -24.25 -21.07
CA PHE A 676 3.57 -24.96 -20.69
C PHE A 676 4.22 -25.61 -21.90
N LYS A 677 3.42 -26.22 -22.78
CA LYS A 677 3.93 -26.86 -23.98
C LYS A 677 4.55 -25.84 -24.95
N ASP A 678 3.86 -24.73 -25.19
CA ASP A 678 4.34 -23.65 -26.05
C ASP A 678 5.66 -23.07 -25.52
N ARG A 679 5.67 -22.69 -24.23
CA ARG A 679 6.85 -22.07 -23.62
C ARG A 679 8.03 -23.05 -23.55
N SER A 680 7.79 -24.31 -23.19
CA SER A 680 8.84 -25.34 -23.14
C SER A 680 9.44 -25.62 -24.52
N ALA A 681 8.60 -25.71 -25.57
CA ALA A 681 9.08 -25.87 -26.93
C ALA A 681 9.93 -24.68 -27.39
N ILE A 682 9.50 -23.45 -27.08
CA ILE A 682 10.25 -22.22 -27.37
C ILE A 682 11.59 -22.23 -26.61
N CYS A 683 11.60 -22.53 -25.31
CA CYS A 683 12.81 -22.60 -24.49
C CYS A 683 13.83 -23.60 -25.03
N VAL A 684 13.40 -24.84 -25.32
CA VAL A 684 14.29 -25.87 -25.90
C VAL A 684 14.82 -25.39 -27.25
N GLY A 685 13.97 -24.89 -28.13
CA GLY A 685 14.40 -24.40 -29.43
C GLY A 685 15.39 -23.22 -29.35
N ARG A 686 15.22 -22.29 -28.41
CA ARG A 686 16.17 -21.19 -28.18
C ARG A 686 17.55 -21.70 -27.76
N LEU A 687 17.60 -22.67 -26.85
CA LEU A 687 18.85 -23.25 -26.36
C LEU A 687 19.64 -23.90 -27.49
N PHE A 688 18.96 -24.59 -28.40
CA PHE A 688 19.58 -25.25 -29.56
C PHE A 688 19.84 -24.32 -30.76
N ARG A 689 19.78 -22.99 -30.59
CA ARG A 689 20.22 -22.05 -31.64
C ARG A 689 21.61 -22.42 -32.14
N ALA A 690 21.77 -22.52 -33.47
CA ALA A 690 23.02 -22.89 -34.15
C ALA A 690 23.69 -24.19 -33.64
N ARG A 691 22.95 -25.07 -32.95
CA ARG A 691 23.43 -26.32 -32.37
C ARG A 691 22.54 -27.49 -32.79
N GLU A 692 23.15 -28.60 -33.17
CA GLU A 692 22.44 -29.83 -33.56
C GLU A 692 21.61 -30.39 -32.39
N ILE A 693 20.34 -30.74 -32.66
CA ILE A 693 19.52 -31.55 -31.77
C ILE A 693 19.83 -33.03 -32.02
N LYS A 694 20.64 -33.63 -31.15
CA LYS A 694 21.08 -35.04 -31.32
C LYS A 694 20.02 -36.05 -30.88
N ASN A 695 19.18 -35.70 -29.91
CA ASN A 695 18.13 -36.59 -29.41
C ASN A 695 16.96 -36.63 -30.42
N PRO A 696 16.69 -37.76 -31.08
CA PRO A 696 15.62 -37.83 -32.07
C PRO A 696 14.23 -37.55 -31.50
N GLU A 697 13.97 -37.84 -30.22
CA GLU A 697 12.69 -37.51 -29.59
C GLU A 697 12.47 -36.00 -29.52
N MET A 698 13.53 -35.21 -29.29
CA MET A 698 13.46 -33.75 -29.20
C MET A 698 13.10 -33.10 -30.54
N ASN A 699 13.22 -33.80 -31.67
CA ASN A 699 12.74 -33.29 -32.95
C ASN A 699 11.23 -33.03 -32.97
N GLN A 700 10.46 -33.63 -32.05
CA GLN A 700 9.04 -33.28 -31.84
C GLN A 700 8.85 -31.80 -31.47
N VAL A 701 9.84 -31.17 -30.83
CA VAL A 701 9.84 -29.73 -30.55
C VAL A 701 9.85 -28.94 -31.85
N ILE A 702 10.67 -29.32 -32.83
CA ILE A 702 10.71 -28.66 -34.14
C ILE A 702 9.35 -28.80 -34.83
N VAL A 703 8.78 -30.01 -34.85
CA VAL A 703 7.46 -30.26 -35.44
C VAL A 703 6.39 -29.38 -34.80
N TYR A 704 6.41 -29.24 -33.48
CA TYR A 704 5.45 -28.39 -32.77
C TYR A 704 5.68 -26.89 -33.03
N LEU A 705 6.94 -26.43 -33.06
CA LEU A 705 7.28 -25.05 -33.41
C LEU A 705 6.79 -24.65 -34.81
N LYS A 706 6.82 -25.58 -35.78
CA LYS A 706 6.23 -25.36 -37.12
C LYS A 706 4.71 -25.10 -37.04
N GLN A 707 4.00 -25.72 -36.10
CA GLN A 707 2.57 -25.47 -35.90
C GLN A 707 2.32 -24.09 -35.27
N LEU A 708 3.17 -23.69 -34.32
CA LEU A 708 3.06 -22.42 -33.59
C LEU A 708 3.21 -21.17 -34.46
N ILE A 709 3.73 -21.27 -35.69
CA ILE A 709 3.77 -20.10 -36.60
C ILE A 709 2.37 -19.60 -36.99
N ASN A 710 1.35 -20.43 -36.80
CA ASN A 710 -0.06 -20.11 -37.07
C ASN A 710 -0.84 -19.82 -35.78
N ASP A 711 -0.15 -19.68 -34.64
CA ASP A 711 -0.81 -19.38 -33.36
C ASP A 711 -1.53 -18.01 -33.42
N PRO A 712 -2.76 -17.90 -32.88
CA PRO A 712 -3.49 -16.63 -32.84
C PRO A 712 -2.78 -15.58 -31.96
N VAL A 713 -1.97 -16.00 -30.98
CA VAL A 713 -1.20 -15.09 -30.13
C VAL A 713 0.07 -14.66 -30.88
N ALA A 714 0.10 -13.38 -31.27
CA ALA A 714 1.19 -12.80 -32.05
C ALA A 714 2.58 -13.01 -31.40
N GLN A 715 2.67 -12.92 -30.06
CA GLN A 715 3.91 -13.14 -29.32
C GLN A 715 4.44 -14.58 -29.50
N THR A 716 3.58 -15.59 -29.33
CA THR A 716 3.92 -17.01 -29.51
C THR A 716 4.34 -17.29 -30.94
N LYS A 717 3.57 -16.80 -31.90
CA LYS A 717 3.87 -16.90 -33.33
C LYS A 717 5.24 -16.32 -33.69
N ASN A 718 5.53 -15.10 -33.24
CA ASN A 718 6.81 -14.44 -33.54
C ASN A 718 7.99 -15.13 -32.85
N ALA A 719 7.79 -15.62 -31.60
CA ALA A 719 8.80 -16.41 -30.91
C ALA A 719 9.11 -17.70 -31.68
N ALA A 720 8.10 -18.46 -32.11
CA ALA A 720 8.29 -19.69 -32.87
C ALA A 720 9.05 -19.45 -34.19
N LYS A 721 8.72 -18.38 -34.93
CA LYS A 721 9.46 -17.99 -36.14
C LYS A 721 10.93 -17.73 -35.86
N ASN A 722 11.24 -16.92 -34.84
CA ASN A 722 12.62 -16.60 -34.47
C ASN A 722 13.41 -17.83 -34.02
N VAL A 723 12.77 -18.72 -33.27
CA VAL A 723 13.36 -19.98 -32.82
C VAL A 723 13.70 -20.88 -34.01
N LEU A 724 12.77 -21.07 -34.96
CA LEU A 724 13.01 -21.89 -36.16
C LEU A 724 14.17 -21.35 -37.00
N LYS A 725 14.26 -20.03 -37.18
CA LYS A 725 15.42 -19.38 -37.83
C LYS A 725 16.72 -19.70 -37.10
N GLY A 726 16.72 -19.61 -35.77
CA GLY A 726 17.88 -19.90 -34.94
C GLY A 726 18.33 -21.35 -35.02
N LEU A 727 17.39 -22.30 -35.03
CA LEU A 727 17.65 -23.72 -35.20
C LEU A 727 18.23 -24.04 -36.58
N ALA A 728 17.69 -23.42 -37.64
CA ALA A 728 18.12 -23.62 -39.02
C ALA A 728 19.54 -23.09 -39.35
N LYS A 729 20.20 -22.41 -38.41
CA LYS A 729 21.62 -22.07 -38.53
C LYS A 729 22.53 -23.29 -38.42
N ASN A 730 22.04 -24.37 -37.83
CA ASN A 730 22.69 -25.67 -37.90
C ASN A 730 22.15 -26.47 -39.09
N GLU A 731 23.05 -27.07 -39.88
CA GLU A 731 22.70 -27.79 -41.11
C GLU A 731 21.72 -28.94 -40.88
N VAL A 732 21.97 -29.78 -39.88
CA VAL A 732 21.15 -30.97 -39.60
C VAL A 732 19.73 -30.57 -39.23
N ASN A 733 19.60 -29.56 -38.36
CA ASN A 733 18.30 -29.02 -37.99
C ASN A 733 17.60 -28.36 -39.18
N ARG A 734 18.32 -27.64 -40.05
CA ARG A 734 17.75 -27.01 -41.25
C ARG A 734 17.13 -28.03 -42.19
N VAL A 735 17.88 -29.09 -42.52
CA VAL A 735 17.41 -30.19 -43.36
C VAL A 735 16.15 -30.83 -42.76
N PHE A 736 16.12 -31.04 -41.44
CA PHE A 736 14.93 -31.57 -40.76
C PHE A 736 13.74 -30.60 -40.84
N ILE A 737 13.97 -29.30 -40.64
CA ILE A 737 12.93 -28.27 -40.76
C ILE A 737 12.35 -28.23 -42.17
N GLU A 738 13.15 -28.41 -43.22
CA GLU A 738 12.69 -28.33 -44.62
C GLU A 738 12.16 -29.65 -45.19
N SER A 739 12.32 -30.77 -44.48
CA SER A 739 12.06 -32.14 -44.97
C SER A 739 10.64 -32.41 -45.49
N ASP A 740 9.64 -31.64 -45.02
CA ASP A 740 8.22 -31.72 -45.41
C ASP A 740 7.78 -30.58 -46.35
N GLY A 741 8.74 -29.86 -46.95
CA GLY A 741 8.49 -28.71 -47.80
C GLY A 741 8.17 -27.42 -47.03
N PHE A 742 8.32 -27.43 -45.70
CA PHE A 742 8.15 -26.25 -44.87
C PHE A 742 9.21 -25.20 -45.18
N LYS A 743 8.77 -23.96 -45.46
CA LYS A 743 9.67 -22.83 -45.68
C LYS A 743 10.00 -22.15 -44.36
N ILE A 744 11.29 -22.02 -44.06
CA ILE A 744 11.76 -21.30 -42.87
C ILE A 744 11.27 -19.84 -42.98
N PRO A 745 10.59 -19.31 -41.94
CA PRO A 745 10.12 -17.93 -41.94
C PRO A 745 11.25 -16.94 -42.19
N GLU A 746 10.99 -15.91 -43.01
CA GLU A 746 11.91 -14.76 -43.23
C GLU A 746 12.05 -13.87 -42.02
#